data_AF-A0A9P8EIB3-F1
#
_entry.id   AF-A0A9P8EIB3-F1
#
_cell.length_a   1.000
_cell.length_b   1.000
_cell.length_c   1.000
_cell.angle_alpha   90.00
_cell.angle_beta   90.00
_cell.angle_gamma   90.00
#
_symmetry.space_group_name_H-M   'P 1'
#
loop_
_entity.id
_entity.type
_entity.pdbx_description
1 polymer ?
#
loop_
_entity_poly.entity_id
_entity_poly.type
_entity_poly.pdbx_seq_one_letter_code
_entity_poly.pdbx_strand_id
1 'polypeptide(L)'
;MSLIIYVAHSGNRIVAEPTKVNSLESLRAWVQRTAQIPVNKQVFLTSKGKAVRPQTLLTEPEIYVFDSNSFSPTNTSLSLIPDPSPLNPDTPPDSIANHDQLSSWNDLFCRRLDWARALRVQYADLVQSTQRYHQEQAIIQQSVNVAVMSLHLHIRSTEQKYQHEEEWVDKLLTQQEAHVDSWERDLDILQHIPAKPDFARYIQSQTAIPMQQSSHESEVTLQQFVQVDHVKQAASSAQNIMTSFAQRVHNIQQSLETTAKDSDALLEAVQTVHLSRVDNTDEPAKLLEEVDIIVNKMSNDLEHVGSLSNNAQNDARASKMALLHTRNYLPNLDGLCLELNSLVRQTIQQRNNAAQNFLHHMQTLSNIESRLAQVHSSLKTLNMSQSDEQVFDTLNVLSKLPFVYGSLMIEAVRRREWADKMKSDSATLAEEMATYQEEEERRRTKWLKSVDDVVKTEAFEGRPLSVEVNLQADDLEWPVVQRQSLQNYIQTLTELEFPNSVVQTLSTALKDLDRPTKKQIKHAKTFKNGSMHEAAFGTTSLMLRGEDEYKVLREANTKLEEELKGQKSRVRRLEDILHRHAHMNRPTTGDSFRPSIELVSEMVSPSPSSPRPSEELIRQTVGSRRPSSSLAAEEGKLARRVVALEAELHAAKEHASNLEKDAESRKQKDADGQREIDEAVSTKKDIMQNMEAQQREFADERRVLEQD
;
A
#
# COMPACT_ATOMS: atom_id res chain seq x y z
N MET A 1 -33.15 -20.60 -1.07
CA MET A 1 -33.89 -19.40 -0.62
C MET A 1 -34.43 -18.70 -1.86
N SER A 2 -35.68 -18.24 -1.86
CA SER A 2 -36.25 -17.49 -2.99
C SER A 2 -35.68 -16.07 -2.99
N LEU A 3 -35.16 -15.63 -4.14
CA LEU A 3 -34.58 -14.31 -4.32
C LEU A 3 -35.68 -13.29 -4.57
N ILE A 4 -35.69 -12.16 -3.84
CA ILE A 4 -36.67 -11.09 -4.03
C ILE A 4 -36.03 -9.98 -4.86
N ILE A 5 -36.73 -9.56 -5.91
CA ILE A 5 -36.30 -8.50 -6.81
C ILE A 5 -37.26 -7.32 -6.71
N TYR A 6 -36.71 -6.16 -6.35
CA TYR A 6 -37.44 -4.90 -6.26
C TYR A 6 -37.14 -4.04 -7.49
N VAL A 7 -38.19 -3.66 -8.23
CA VAL A 7 -38.07 -2.76 -9.38
C VAL A 7 -38.14 -1.32 -8.88
N ALA A 8 -37.03 -0.60 -8.96
CA ALA A 8 -36.83 0.67 -8.26
C ALA A 8 -37.83 1.78 -8.65
N HIS A 9 -38.17 1.89 -9.94
CA HIS A 9 -39.03 2.97 -10.44
C HIS A 9 -40.54 2.71 -10.24
N SER A 10 -40.96 1.45 -10.19
CA SER A 10 -42.38 1.07 -10.08
C SER A 10 -42.78 0.62 -8.68
N GLY A 11 -41.82 0.22 -7.85
CA GLY A 11 -42.07 -0.38 -6.54
C GLY A 11 -42.50 -1.85 -6.62
N ASN A 12 -42.50 -2.46 -7.81
CA ASN A 12 -42.95 -3.84 -7.99
C ASN A 12 -42.00 -4.82 -7.29
N ARG A 13 -42.59 -5.71 -6.49
CA ARG A 13 -41.92 -6.85 -5.85
C ARG A 13 -42.11 -8.10 -6.69
N ILE A 14 -41.01 -8.69 -7.15
CA ILE A 14 -41.02 -9.91 -7.96
C ILE A 14 -40.21 -10.99 -7.24
N VAL A 15 -40.84 -12.14 -6.99
CA VAL A 15 -40.17 -13.28 -6.35
C VAL A 15 -39.62 -14.20 -7.42
N ALA A 16 -38.28 -14.37 -7.45
CA ALA A 16 -37.61 -15.26 -8.38
C ALA A 16 -37.50 -16.68 -7.80
N GLU A 17 -37.88 -17.67 -8.60
CA GLU A 17 -37.71 -19.08 -8.25
C GLU A 17 -36.22 -19.48 -8.29
N PRO A 18 -35.70 -20.20 -7.28
CA PRO A 18 -34.27 -20.56 -7.18
C PRO A 18 -33.73 -21.35 -8.39
N THR A 19 -34.59 -22.04 -9.13
CA THR A 19 -34.22 -22.91 -10.26
C THR A 19 -33.99 -22.15 -11.57
N LYS A 20 -34.42 -20.88 -11.66
CA LYS A 20 -34.36 -20.07 -12.90
C LYS A 20 -33.23 -19.03 -12.89
N VAL A 21 -32.57 -18.81 -11.75
CA VAL A 21 -31.57 -17.75 -11.55
C VAL A 21 -30.28 -18.33 -10.97
N ASN A 22 -29.46 -18.90 -11.85
CA ASN A 22 -28.25 -19.64 -11.49
C ASN A 22 -26.99 -18.79 -11.77
N SER A 23 -27.13 -17.78 -12.63
CA SER A 23 -26.08 -16.88 -13.09
C SER A 23 -26.60 -15.45 -13.23
N LEU A 24 -25.68 -14.48 -13.20
CA LEU A 24 -26.04 -13.06 -13.40
C LEU A 24 -26.69 -12.81 -14.78
N GLU A 25 -26.29 -13.58 -15.80
CA GLU A 25 -26.88 -13.48 -17.14
C GLU A 25 -28.31 -14.04 -17.20
N SER A 26 -28.56 -15.16 -16.52
CA SER A 26 -29.92 -15.70 -16.36
C SER A 26 -30.83 -14.73 -15.60
N LEU A 27 -30.30 -14.04 -14.59
CA LEU A 27 -31.01 -12.98 -13.87
C LEU A 27 -31.39 -11.83 -14.79
N ARG A 28 -30.44 -11.35 -15.61
CA ARG A 28 -30.67 -10.25 -16.55
C ARG A 28 -31.74 -10.58 -17.58
N ALA A 29 -31.66 -11.78 -18.17
CA ALA A 29 -32.65 -12.25 -19.15
C ALA A 29 -34.05 -12.42 -18.52
N TRP A 30 -34.10 -12.89 -17.27
CA TRP A 30 -35.36 -13.02 -16.54
C TRP A 30 -35.98 -11.66 -16.21
N VAL A 31 -35.19 -10.71 -15.73
CA VAL A 31 -35.64 -9.33 -15.47
C VAL A 31 -36.11 -8.64 -16.75
N GLN A 32 -35.43 -8.87 -17.88
CA GLN A 32 -35.87 -8.33 -19.18
C GLN A 32 -37.26 -8.86 -19.55
N ARG A 33 -37.53 -10.15 -19.32
CA ARG A 33 -38.84 -10.75 -19.64
C ARG A 33 -39.95 -10.24 -18.72
N THR A 34 -39.66 -10.06 -17.43
CA THR A 34 -40.69 -9.75 -16.42
C THR A 34 -40.91 -8.25 -16.23
N ALA A 35 -39.84 -7.44 -16.24
CA ALA A 35 -39.88 -6.00 -16.00
C ALA A 35 -39.68 -5.16 -17.28
N GLN A 36 -39.47 -5.79 -18.44
CA GLN A 36 -39.27 -5.13 -19.74
C GLN A 36 -38.07 -4.17 -19.83
N ILE A 37 -37.11 -4.26 -18.90
CA ILE A 37 -35.88 -3.45 -18.89
C ILE A 37 -34.83 -4.11 -19.79
N PRO A 38 -34.24 -3.42 -20.79
CA PRO A 38 -33.19 -3.99 -21.64
C PRO A 38 -31.94 -4.41 -20.85
N VAL A 39 -31.34 -5.56 -21.17
CA VAL A 39 -30.16 -6.13 -20.47
C VAL A 39 -29.01 -5.14 -20.30
N ASN A 40 -28.72 -4.35 -21.35
CA ASN A 40 -27.62 -3.37 -21.36
C ASN A 40 -27.89 -2.13 -20.49
N LYS A 41 -29.11 -2.01 -19.96
CA LYS A 41 -29.57 -0.86 -19.20
C LYS A 41 -29.94 -1.18 -17.76
N GLN A 42 -29.85 -2.45 -17.37
CA GLN A 42 -30.14 -2.92 -16.02
C GLN A 42 -28.95 -2.68 -15.08
N VAL A 43 -29.19 -1.94 -13.99
CA VAL A 43 -28.24 -1.79 -12.89
C VAL A 43 -28.77 -2.58 -11.69
N PHE A 44 -27.94 -3.45 -11.12
CA PHE A 44 -28.30 -4.31 -9.99
C PHE A 44 -27.53 -3.89 -8.74
N LEU A 45 -28.25 -3.49 -7.70
CA LEU A 45 -27.68 -3.15 -6.40
C LEU A 45 -28.21 -4.08 -5.32
N THR A 46 -27.35 -4.41 -4.38
CA THR A 46 -27.71 -5.07 -3.12
C THR A 46 -28.37 -4.08 -2.16
N SER A 47 -29.00 -4.57 -1.09
CA SER A 47 -29.54 -3.73 0.00
C SER A 47 -28.52 -2.74 0.59
N LYS A 48 -27.22 -3.04 0.46
CA LYS A 48 -26.10 -2.21 0.95
C LYS A 48 -25.54 -1.24 -0.11
N GLY A 49 -26.20 -1.10 -1.26
CA GLY A 49 -25.74 -0.22 -2.35
C GLY A 49 -24.52 -0.75 -3.10
N LYS A 50 -24.14 -2.02 -2.95
CA LYS A 50 -23.05 -2.62 -3.73
C LYS A 50 -23.57 -3.24 -5.01
N ALA A 51 -22.83 -3.11 -6.11
CA ALA A 51 -23.12 -3.79 -7.37
C ALA A 51 -23.13 -5.32 -7.18
N VAL A 52 -24.16 -5.97 -7.74
CA VAL A 52 -24.34 -7.43 -7.64
C VAL A 52 -23.25 -8.16 -8.42
N ARG A 53 -22.57 -9.10 -7.75
CA ARG A 53 -21.58 -10.02 -8.32
C ARG A 53 -22.13 -11.45 -8.30
N PRO A 54 -21.59 -12.40 -9.09
CA PRO A 54 -22.04 -13.79 -9.06
C PRO A 54 -22.02 -14.42 -7.66
N GLN A 55 -21.04 -14.05 -6.82
CA GLN A 55 -20.94 -14.51 -5.44
C GLN A 55 -22.02 -13.92 -4.53
N THR A 56 -22.47 -12.67 -4.75
CA THR A 56 -23.48 -12.03 -3.90
C THR A 56 -24.88 -12.60 -4.14
N LEU A 57 -25.13 -13.21 -5.30
CA LEU A 57 -26.40 -13.90 -5.60
C LEU A 57 -26.68 -15.08 -4.67
N LEU A 58 -25.64 -15.65 -4.06
CA LEU A 58 -25.74 -16.79 -3.14
C LEU A 58 -26.02 -16.36 -1.70
N THR A 59 -25.66 -15.14 -1.33
CA THR A 59 -25.69 -14.63 0.04
C THR A 59 -26.80 -13.62 0.29
N GLU A 60 -27.17 -12.82 -0.71
CA GLU A 60 -28.13 -11.73 -0.56
C GLU A 60 -29.55 -12.20 -0.90
N PRO A 61 -30.54 -12.01 -0.01
CA PRO A 61 -31.93 -12.39 -0.24
C PRO A 61 -32.72 -11.38 -1.10
N GLU A 62 -32.22 -10.14 -1.22
CA GLU A 62 -32.92 -9.01 -1.83
C GLU A 62 -32.02 -8.24 -2.80
N ILE A 63 -32.55 -7.91 -3.98
CA ILE A 63 -31.85 -7.16 -5.03
C ILE A 63 -32.74 -6.05 -5.58
N TYR A 64 -32.14 -4.88 -5.77
CA TYR A 64 -32.77 -3.70 -6.36
C TYR A 64 -32.33 -3.57 -7.81
N VAL A 65 -33.30 -3.38 -8.70
CA VAL A 65 -33.08 -3.24 -10.14
C VAL A 65 -33.46 -1.85 -10.59
N PHE A 66 -32.54 -1.20 -11.28
CA PHE A 66 -32.73 0.13 -11.84
C PHE A 66 -32.61 0.09 -13.37
N ASP A 67 -33.35 0.98 -14.03
CA ASP A 67 -33.25 1.21 -15.47
C ASP A 67 -32.44 2.49 -15.73
N SER A 68 -31.29 2.34 -16.37
CA SER A 68 -30.43 3.46 -16.72
C SER A 68 -31.01 4.40 -17.78
N ASN A 69 -32.04 3.99 -18.54
CA ASN A 69 -32.74 4.90 -19.44
C ASN A 69 -33.60 5.93 -18.68
N SER A 70 -34.08 5.58 -17.48
CA SER A 70 -34.87 6.49 -16.63
C SER A 70 -34.01 7.59 -15.99
N PHE A 71 -32.69 7.46 -16.06
CA PHE A 71 -31.75 8.45 -15.52
C PHE A 71 -31.42 9.57 -16.50
N SER A 72 -31.77 9.40 -17.79
CA SER A 72 -31.47 10.40 -18.80
C SER A 72 -32.32 11.66 -18.58
N PRO A 73 -31.74 12.87 -18.67
CA PRO A 73 -32.48 14.12 -18.50
C PRO A 73 -33.57 14.34 -19.57
N THR A 74 -33.56 13.56 -20.65
CA THR A 74 -34.54 13.64 -21.74
C THR A 74 -35.77 12.76 -21.53
N ASN A 75 -35.74 11.85 -20.54
CA ASN A 75 -36.80 10.86 -20.34
C ASN A 75 -37.56 11.13 -19.04
N THR A 76 -38.59 11.97 -19.12
CA THR A 76 -39.40 12.40 -17.96
C THR A 76 -40.69 11.58 -17.81
N SER A 77 -40.97 10.63 -18.70
CA SER A 77 -42.25 9.90 -18.69
C SER A 77 -42.19 8.69 -17.75
N LEU A 78 -42.66 8.87 -16.52
CA LEU A 78 -43.04 7.76 -15.65
C LEU A 78 -44.50 7.38 -15.89
N SER A 79 -44.79 6.08 -15.88
CA SER A 79 -46.17 5.56 -15.85
C SER A 79 -46.75 5.80 -14.46
N LEU A 80 -47.41 6.94 -14.26
CA LEU A 80 -48.13 7.24 -13.04
C LEU A 80 -49.40 6.39 -12.97
N ILE A 81 -49.78 6.00 -11.75
CA ILE A 81 -51.03 5.27 -11.54
C ILE A 81 -52.17 6.30 -11.61
N PRO A 82 -53.17 6.12 -12.48
CA PRO A 82 -54.31 7.01 -12.55
C PRO A 82 -55.17 6.90 -11.28
N ASP A 83 -55.90 7.95 -10.95
CA ASP A 83 -56.82 7.93 -9.83
C ASP A 83 -57.91 6.85 -10.05
N PRO A 84 -58.16 5.97 -9.07
CA PRO A 84 -59.12 4.90 -9.21
C PRO A 84 -60.55 5.46 -9.20
N SER A 85 -61.45 4.74 -9.87
CA SER A 85 -62.88 5.03 -9.77
C SER A 85 -63.32 4.91 -8.31
N PRO A 86 -64.04 5.90 -7.77
CA PRO A 86 -64.48 5.87 -6.38
C PRO A 86 -65.41 4.69 -6.14
N LEU A 87 -65.27 4.03 -4.99
CA LEU A 87 -66.24 3.06 -4.50
C LEU A 87 -67.54 3.80 -4.20
N ASN A 88 -68.53 3.64 -5.06
CA ASN A 88 -69.87 4.17 -4.88
C ASN A 88 -70.81 2.99 -4.64
N PRO A 89 -71.32 2.79 -3.40
CA PRO A 89 -72.26 1.72 -3.15
C PRO A 89 -73.56 1.93 -3.92
N ASP A 90 -74.15 0.85 -4.44
CA ASP A 90 -75.50 0.88 -5.00
C ASP A 90 -76.52 1.30 -3.92
N THR A 91 -77.66 1.87 -4.30
CA THR A 91 -78.68 2.32 -3.34
C THR A 91 -79.11 1.17 -2.42
N PRO A 92 -79.04 1.33 -1.09
CA PRO A 92 -79.35 0.24 -0.17
C PRO A 92 -80.84 -0.15 -0.24
N PRO A 93 -81.20 -1.42 -0.02
CA PRO A 93 -82.59 -1.87 -0.05
C PRO A 93 -83.43 -1.22 1.07
N ASP A 94 -84.43 -0.42 0.69
CA ASP A 94 -85.32 0.28 1.65
C ASP A 94 -86.81 -0.02 1.46
N SER A 95 -87.18 -0.83 0.45
CA SER A 95 -88.57 -1.17 0.15
C SER A 95 -89.00 -2.48 0.82
N ILE A 96 -90.09 -2.41 1.60
CA ILE A 96 -90.78 -3.57 2.20
C ILE A 96 -92.14 -3.79 1.54
N ALA A 97 -92.49 -5.04 1.28
CA ALA A 97 -93.73 -5.40 0.59
C ALA A 97 -94.98 -5.32 1.49
N ASN A 98 -94.86 -5.68 2.78
CA ASN A 98 -95.95 -5.61 3.75
C ASN A 98 -95.39 -5.42 5.18
N HIS A 99 -95.89 -4.42 5.91
CA HIS A 99 -95.42 -4.10 7.26
C HIS A 99 -96.02 -5.02 8.34
N ASP A 100 -97.14 -5.68 8.06
CA ASP A 100 -97.87 -6.53 9.01
C ASP A 100 -97.45 -8.01 8.93
N GLN A 101 -96.38 -8.30 8.18
CA GLN A 101 -95.93 -9.67 7.93
C GLN A 101 -94.44 -9.82 8.23
N LEU A 102 -94.13 -10.64 9.24
CA LEU A 102 -92.76 -10.88 9.68
C LEU A 102 -91.83 -11.42 8.57
N SER A 103 -92.35 -12.20 7.61
CA SER A 103 -91.55 -12.69 6.48
C SER A 103 -91.09 -11.57 5.54
N SER A 104 -91.85 -10.47 5.42
CA SER A 104 -91.46 -9.30 4.63
C SER A 104 -90.34 -8.51 5.31
N TRP A 105 -90.32 -8.49 6.64
CA TRP A 105 -89.20 -7.93 7.42
C TRP A 105 -87.95 -8.80 7.26
N ASN A 106 -88.08 -10.12 7.37
CA ASN A 106 -86.98 -11.06 7.17
C ASN A 106 -86.35 -10.92 5.78
N ASP A 107 -87.17 -10.81 4.72
CA ASP A 107 -86.71 -10.53 3.35
C ASP A 107 -85.95 -9.20 3.24
N LEU A 108 -86.42 -8.13 3.90
CA LEU A 108 -85.71 -6.84 3.94
C LEU A 108 -84.34 -6.96 4.62
N PHE A 109 -84.25 -7.61 5.78
CA PHE A 109 -82.97 -7.84 6.48
C PHE A 109 -82.02 -8.69 5.64
N CYS A 110 -82.53 -9.72 4.94
CA CYS A 110 -81.73 -10.55 4.04
C CYS A 110 -81.17 -9.72 2.89
N ARG A 111 -82.01 -8.95 2.19
CA ARG A 111 -81.57 -8.08 1.08
C ARG A 111 -80.53 -7.04 1.53
N ARG A 112 -80.72 -6.42 2.71
CA ARG A 112 -79.76 -5.46 3.27
C ARG A 112 -78.43 -6.12 3.65
N LEU A 113 -78.46 -7.33 4.20
CA LEU A 113 -77.25 -8.09 4.53
C LEU A 113 -76.49 -8.52 3.26
N ASP A 114 -77.19 -8.97 2.22
CA ASP A 114 -76.58 -9.34 0.94
C ASP A 114 -75.92 -8.13 0.27
N TRP A 115 -76.57 -6.97 0.30
CA TRP A 115 -75.98 -5.70 -0.14
C TRP A 115 -74.72 -5.34 0.66
N ALA A 116 -74.76 -5.43 1.99
CA ALA A 116 -73.63 -5.10 2.84
C ALA A 116 -72.45 -6.08 2.64
N ARG A 117 -72.74 -7.37 2.41
CA ARG A 117 -71.72 -8.38 2.07
C ARG A 117 -71.09 -8.12 0.71
N ALA A 118 -71.88 -7.74 -0.30
CA ALA A 118 -71.35 -7.38 -1.61
C ALA A 118 -70.44 -6.14 -1.53
N LEU A 119 -70.84 -5.13 -0.74
CA LEU A 119 -70.03 -3.94 -0.49
C LEU A 119 -68.71 -4.28 0.23
N ARG A 120 -68.75 -5.13 1.25
CA ARG A 120 -67.57 -5.60 1.99
C ARG A 120 -66.53 -6.25 1.06
N VAL A 121 -66.95 -7.05 0.08
CA VAL A 121 -66.02 -7.69 -0.87
C VAL A 121 -65.26 -6.62 -1.68
N GLN A 122 -65.98 -5.64 -2.22
CA GLN A 122 -65.35 -4.53 -2.96
C GLN A 122 -64.43 -3.70 -2.06
N TYR A 123 -64.83 -3.49 -0.80
CA TYR A 123 -64.03 -2.80 0.20
C TYR A 123 -62.71 -3.54 0.48
N ALA A 124 -62.76 -4.86 0.64
CA ALA A 124 -61.58 -5.70 0.89
C ALA A 124 -60.59 -5.66 -0.28
N ASP A 125 -61.08 -5.73 -1.52
CA ASP A 125 -60.23 -5.64 -2.73
C ASP A 125 -59.51 -4.28 -2.81
N LEU A 126 -60.22 -3.20 -2.47
CA LEU A 126 -59.66 -1.85 -2.47
C LEU A 126 -58.65 -1.65 -1.34
N VAL A 127 -58.91 -2.18 -0.14
CA VAL A 127 -57.96 -2.20 0.98
C VAL A 127 -56.68 -2.96 0.60
N GLN A 128 -56.80 -4.12 -0.04
CA GLN A 128 -55.64 -4.89 -0.51
C GLN A 128 -54.83 -4.10 -1.54
N SER A 129 -55.50 -3.39 -2.45
CA SER A 129 -54.86 -2.52 -3.44
C SER A 129 -54.13 -1.35 -2.78
N THR A 130 -54.72 -0.71 -1.78
CA THR A 130 -54.10 0.38 -1.00
C THR A 130 -52.86 -0.09 -0.25
N GLN A 131 -52.92 -1.25 0.39
CA GLN A 131 -51.76 -1.86 1.05
C GLN A 131 -50.63 -2.13 0.06
N ARG A 132 -50.95 -2.61 -1.15
CA ARG A 132 -49.98 -2.79 -2.22
C ARG A 132 -49.33 -1.46 -2.62
N TYR A 133 -50.10 -0.39 -2.83
CA TYR A 133 -49.53 0.92 -3.17
C TYR A 133 -48.61 1.50 -2.08
N HIS A 134 -48.93 1.28 -0.80
CA HIS A 134 -48.03 1.61 0.29
C HIS A 134 -46.71 0.83 0.25
N GLN A 135 -46.76 -0.48 -0.05
CA GLN A 135 -45.56 -1.29 -0.22
C GLN A 135 -44.73 -0.80 -1.42
N GLU A 136 -45.37 -0.50 -2.55
CA GLU A 136 -44.70 0.06 -3.73
C GLU A 136 -44.02 1.39 -3.41
N GLN A 137 -44.68 2.30 -2.70
CA GLN A 137 -44.10 3.56 -2.23
C GLN A 137 -42.85 3.31 -1.35
N ALA A 138 -42.94 2.40 -0.40
CA ALA A 138 -41.82 2.08 0.49
C ALA A 138 -40.61 1.54 -0.28
N ILE A 139 -40.86 0.66 -1.26
CA ILE A 139 -39.81 0.10 -2.13
C ILE A 139 -39.17 1.20 -2.99
N ILE A 140 -39.95 2.11 -3.57
CA ILE A 140 -39.42 3.24 -4.35
C ILE A 140 -38.49 4.10 -3.48
N GLN A 141 -38.94 4.49 -2.29
CA GLN A 141 -38.15 5.30 -1.36
C GLN A 141 -36.86 4.59 -0.92
N GLN A 142 -36.96 3.30 -0.58
CA GLN A 142 -35.80 2.49 -0.20
C GLN A 142 -34.80 2.35 -1.35
N SER A 143 -35.30 2.23 -2.59
CA SER A 143 -34.45 2.15 -3.78
C SER A 143 -33.63 3.41 -4.00
N VAL A 144 -34.21 4.61 -3.73
CA VAL A 144 -33.44 5.87 -3.76
C VAL A 144 -32.29 5.82 -2.76
N ASN A 145 -32.57 5.40 -1.52
CA ASN A 145 -31.54 5.31 -0.47
C ASN A 145 -30.41 4.35 -0.87
N VAL A 146 -30.75 3.17 -1.40
CA VAL A 146 -29.76 2.19 -1.88
C VAL A 146 -28.87 2.78 -2.99
N ALA A 147 -29.44 3.54 -3.92
CA ALA A 147 -28.68 4.20 -4.98
C ALA A 147 -27.76 5.30 -4.44
N VAL A 148 -28.24 6.14 -3.51
CA VAL A 148 -27.41 7.16 -2.84
C VAL A 148 -26.28 6.52 -2.03
N MET A 149 -26.54 5.41 -1.33
CA MET A 149 -25.49 4.64 -0.66
C MET A 149 -24.42 4.14 -1.64
N SER A 150 -24.83 3.66 -2.82
CA SER A 150 -23.90 3.27 -3.89
C SER A 150 -23.02 4.44 -4.31
N LEU A 151 -23.62 5.61 -4.56
CA LEU A 151 -22.90 6.84 -4.92
C LEU A 151 -21.86 7.22 -3.86
N HIS A 152 -22.22 7.20 -2.58
CA HIS A 152 -21.28 7.50 -1.49
C HIS A 152 -20.11 6.51 -1.43
N LEU A 153 -20.34 5.22 -1.68
CA LEU A 153 -19.27 4.23 -1.75
C LEU A 153 -18.30 4.54 -2.91
N HIS A 154 -18.83 4.98 -4.05
CA HIS A 154 -18.02 5.39 -5.19
C HIS A 154 -17.21 6.66 -4.90
N ILE A 155 -17.83 7.71 -4.36
CA ILE A 155 -17.15 8.96 -3.97
C ILE A 155 -16.02 8.67 -2.99
N ARG A 156 -16.29 7.94 -1.91
CA ARG A 156 -15.28 7.60 -0.92
C ARG A 156 -14.12 6.80 -1.50
N SER A 157 -14.39 5.89 -2.43
CA SER A 157 -13.33 5.16 -3.13
C SER A 157 -12.48 6.07 -4.02
N THR A 158 -13.08 7.09 -4.62
CA THR A 158 -12.37 8.09 -5.43
C THR A 158 -11.52 9.01 -4.56
N GLU A 159 -12.05 9.47 -3.43
CA GLU A 159 -11.31 10.27 -2.44
C GLU A 159 -10.06 9.54 -1.94
N GLN A 160 -10.18 8.27 -1.57
CA GLN A 160 -9.04 7.48 -1.13
C GLN A 160 -7.96 7.35 -2.22
N LYS A 161 -8.37 7.19 -3.48
CA LYS A 161 -7.43 7.17 -4.62
C LYS A 161 -6.77 8.53 -4.82
N TYR A 162 -7.56 9.61 -4.77
CA TYR A 162 -7.03 10.96 -4.90
C TYR A 162 -6.01 11.27 -3.80
N GLN A 163 -6.29 10.94 -2.54
CA GLN A 163 -5.36 11.15 -1.41
C GLN A 163 -4.01 10.43 -1.63
N HIS A 164 -4.05 9.20 -2.16
CA HIS A 164 -2.82 8.47 -2.47
C HIS A 164 -2.00 9.15 -3.58
N GLU A 165 -2.67 9.61 -4.64
CA GLU A 165 -2.01 10.31 -5.75
C GLU A 165 -1.53 11.72 -5.33
N GLU A 166 -2.25 12.39 -4.44
CA GLU A 166 -1.89 13.72 -3.91
C GLU A 166 -0.53 13.69 -3.18
N GLU A 167 -0.26 12.68 -2.36
CA GLU A 167 1.05 12.52 -1.72
C GLU A 167 2.20 12.36 -2.73
N TRP A 168 1.93 11.70 -3.85
CA TRP A 168 2.91 11.55 -4.93
C TRP A 168 3.10 12.87 -5.69
N VAL A 169 2.00 13.56 -6.03
CA VAL A 169 2.02 14.87 -6.68
C VAL A 169 2.78 15.91 -5.87
N ASP A 170 2.53 15.98 -4.56
CA ASP A 170 3.17 16.95 -3.68
C ASP A 170 4.69 16.73 -3.63
N LYS A 171 5.13 15.47 -3.51
CA LYS A 171 6.55 15.10 -3.60
C LYS A 171 7.15 15.43 -4.97
N LEU A 172 6.43 15.20 -6.05
CA LEU A 172 6.91 15.50 -7.40
C LEU A 172 7.04 17.02 -7.60
N LEU A 173 6.00 17.80 -7.26
CA LEU A 173 5.98 19.26 -7.39
C LEU A 173 7.10 19.89 -6.56
N THR A 174 7.24 19.52 -5.28
CA THR A 174 8.31 20.06 -4.41
C THR A 174 9.71 19.73 -4.91
N GLN A 175 9.93 18.54 -5.47
CA GLN A 175 11.22 18.18 -6.07
C GLN A 175 11.51 19.00 -7.34
N GLN A 176 10.52 19.15 -8.24
CA GLN A 176 10.73 19.90 -9.46
C GLN A 176 10.84 21.41 -9.22
N GLU A 177 10.08 21.96 -8.28
CA GLU A 177 10.15 23.35 -7.85
C GLU A 177 11.56 23.69 -7.32
N ALA A 178 12.15 22.81 -6.50
CA ALA A 178 13.51 23.00 -6.02
C ALA A 178 14.54 23.12 -7.16
N HIS A 179 14.37 22.36 -8.25
CA HIS A 179 15.25 22.44 -9.43
C HIS A 179 14.99 23.70 -10.28
N VAL A 180 13.73 24.14 -10.40
CA VAL A 180 13.34 25.37 -11.09
C VAL A 180 13.74 26.63 -10.30
N ASP A 181 13.92 26.53 -8.99
CA ASP A 181 14.41 27.64 -8.16
C ASP A 181 15.94 27.65 -8.04
N SER A 182 16.61 26.51 -8.32
CA SER A 182 18.07 26.40 -8.19
C SER A 182 18.86 26.59 -9.47
N TRP A 183 18.26 26.44 -10.65
CA TRP A 183 19.02 26.38 -11.92
C TRP A 183 19.89 27.62 -12.19
N GLU A 184 19.47 28.84 -11.80
CA GLU A 184 20.30 30.05 -11.97
C GLU A 184 21.56 30.00 -11.10
N ARG A 185 21.39 29.57 -9.85
CA ARG A 185 22.50 29.36 -8.91
C ARG A 185 23.41 28.24 -9.37
N ASP A 186 22.84 27.15 -9.86
CA ASP A 186 23.59 26.01 -10.38
C ASP A 186 24.39 26.43 -11.63
N LEU A 187 23.82 27.23 -12.53
CA LEU A 187 24.55 27.81 -13.66
C LEU A 187 25.69 28.75 -13.23
N ASP A 188 25.46 29.60 -12.23
CA ASP A 188 26.47 30.50 -11.69
C ASP A 188 27.63 29.71 -11.05
N ILE A 189 27.33 28.66 -10.29
CA ILE A 189 28.34 27.75 -9.74
C ILE A 189 29.17 27.12 -10.87
N LEU A 190 28.54 26.65 -11.95
CA LEU A 190 29.23 26.03 -13.09
C LEU A 190 30.18 26.99 -13.84
N GLN A 191 29.93 28.30 -13.77
CA GLN A 191 30.82 29.32 -14.34
C GLN A 191 32.15 29.42 -13.59
N HIS A 192 32.16 29.13 -12.29
CA HIS A 192 33.34 29.27 -11.42
C HIS A 192 34.18 27.99 -11.31
N ILE A 193 33.70 26.87 -11.88
CA ILE A 193 34.39 25.59 -11.79
C ILE A 193 35.25 25.34 -13.05
N PRO A 194 36.58 25.25 -12.92
CA PRO A 194 37.46 24.99 -14.05
C PRO A 194 37.33 23.55 -14.55
N ALA A 195 37.37 23.38 -15.87
CA ALA A 195 37.12 22.13 -16.56
C ALA A 195 38.12 21.86 -17.70
N LYS A 196 38.38 20.58 -17.99
CA LYS A 196 39.20 20.19 -19.15
C LYS A 196 38.31 19.83 -20.34
N PRO A 197 38.54 20.41 -21.54
CA PRO A 197 37.67 20.18 -22.70
C PRO A 197 37.66 18.71 -23.17
N ASP A 198 38.73 17.94 -22.89
CA ASP A 198 38.83 16.53 -23.26
C ASP A 198 37.76 15.62 -22.63
N PHE A 199 37.10 16.09 -21.55
CA PHE A 199 35.99 15.39 -20.92
C PHE A 199 34.64 15.61 -21.61
N ALA A 200 34.51 16.57 -22.52
CA ALA A 200 33.24 16.89 -23.21
C ALA A 200 32.61 15.66 -23.89
N ARG A 201 33.44 14.80 -24.51
CA ARG A 201 32.99 13.58 -25.19
C ARG A 201 32.39 12.51 -24.28
N TYR A 202 32.64 12.59 -22.97
CA TYR A 202 32.11 11.64 -21.97
C TYR A 202 30.83 12.16 -21.28
N ILE A 203 30.48 13.43 -21.48
CA ILE A 203 29.29 14.04 -20.91
C ILE A 203 28.16 13.90 -21.94
N GLN A 204 27.33 12.88 -21.76
CA GLN A 204 26.16 12.64 -22.60
C GLN A 204 25.03 13.59 -22.19
N SER A 205 25.11 14.84 -22.65
CA SER A 205 24.00 15.79 -22.56
C SER A 205 23.47 16.10 -23.95
N GLN A 206 22.14 16.14 -24.12
CA GLN A 206 21.51 16.67 -25.34
C GLN A 206 21.85 18.15 -25.56
N THR A 207 22.40 18.80 -24.53
CA THR A 207 22.93 20.17 -24.55
C THR A 207 24.44 20.25 -24.75
N ALA A 208 25.13 19.14 -25.00
CA ALA A 208 26.58 19.15 -25.22
C ALA A 208 26.90 19.76 -26.60
N ILE A 209 27.69 20.83 -26.59
CA ILE A 209 28.23 21.39 -27.83
C ILE A 209 29.38 20.48 -28.29
N PRO A 210 29.44 20.03 -29.56
CA PRO A 210 30.65 19.43 -30.09
C PRO A 210 31.74 20.50 -30.10
N MET A 211 32.55 20.54 -29.04
CA MET A 211 33.70 21.44 -28.98
C MET A 211 34.73 20.97 -29.99
N GLN A 212 34.74 21.58 -31.17
CA GLN A 212 35.91 21.55 -32.04
C GLN A 212 37.03 22.27 -31.31
N GLN A 213 38.25 21.71 -31.41
CA GLN A 213 39.48 22.21 -30.80
C GLN A 213 39.69 23.69 -31.13
N SER A 214 39.11 24.60 -30.32
CA SER A 214 39.33 26.03 -30.45
C SER A 214 40.61 26.35 -29.68
N SER A 215 41.66 26.59 -30.45
CA SER A 215 42.91 27.18 -30.01
C SER A 215 42.68 28.59 -29.47
N HIS A 216 42.41 28.77 -28.18
CA HIS A 216 42.68 30.02 -27.45
C HIS A 216 42.75 29.79 -25.94
N GLU A 217 43.68 30.50 -25.29
CA GLU A 217 44.00 30.54 -23.85
C GLU A 217 42.88 31.14 -22.99
N SER A 218 41.67 30.59 -23.05
CA SER A 218 40.58 30.93 -22.11
C SER A 218 40.32 29.74 -21.20
N GLU A 219 40.26 29.97 -19.89
CA GLU A 219 39.94 28.92 -18.92
C GLU A 219 38.57 28.31 -19.26
N VAL A 220 38.58 27.02 -19.62
CA VAL A 220 37.36 26.26 -19.92
C VAL A 220 36.67 25.96 -18.60
N THR A 221 35.37 26.23 -18.51
CA THR A 221 34.57 26.03 -17.28
C THR A 221 33.50 24.97 -17.52
N LEU A 222 32.94 24.38 -16.46
CA LEU A 222 31.89 23.36 -16.60
C LEU A 222 30.64 23.88 -17.31
N GLN A 223 30.37 25.18 -17.22
CA GLN A 223 29.28 25.83 -17.96
C GLN A 223 29.38 25.60 -19.47
N GLN A 224 30.59 25.51 -20.05
CA GLN A 224 30.78 25.33 -21.49
C GLN A 224 30.35 23.94 -22.00
N PHE A 225 30.13 22.98 -21.10
CA PHE A 225 29.53 21.68 -21.46
C PHE A 225 28.01 21.71 -21.57
N VAL A 226 27.37 22.86 -21.30
CA VAL A 226 25.92 23.02 -21.28
C VAL A 226 25.48 24.18 -22.18
N GLN A 227 24.48 23.96 -23.03
CA GLN A 227 23.81 25.03 -23.77
C GLN A 227 22.92 25.88 -22.84
N VAL A 228 23.40 27.08 -22.49
CA VAL A 228 22.72 28.02 -21.60
C VAL A 228 21.34 28.45 -22.13
N ASP A 229 21.21 28.64 -23.44
CA ASP A 229 19.92 29.03 -24.05
C ASP A 229 18.88 27.93 -23.94
N HIS A 230 19.30 26.67 -24.13
CA HIS A 230 18.43 25.50 -23.95
C HIS A 230 17.99 25.35 -22.49
N VAL A 231 18.88 25.60 -21.53
CA VAL A 231 18.56 25.58 -20.10
C VAL A 231 17.55 26.66 -19.73
N LYS A 232 17.70 27.89 -20.22
CA LYS A 232 16.74 28.98 -19.98
C LYS A 232 15.36 28.66 -20.57
N GLN A 233 15.34 28.08 -21.77
CA GLN A 233 14.10 27.60 -22.40
C GLN A 233 13.48 26.45 -21.60
N ALA A 234 14.30 25.52 -21.08
CA ALA A 234 13.84 24.43 -20.25
C ALA A 234 13.28 24.93 -18.91
N ALA A 235 13.92 25.92 -18.27
CA ALA A 235 13.44 26.52 -17.02
C ALA A 235 12.07 27.21 -17.20
N SER A 236 11.94 28.05 -18.22
CA SER A 236 10.64 28.68 -18.53
C SER A 236 9.55 27.67 -18.91
N SER A 237 9.91 26.61 -19.64
CA SER A 237 8.97 25.52 -19.97
C SER A 237 8.57 24.73 -18.73
N ALA A 238 9.52 24.39 -17.84
CA ALA A 238 9.29 23.69 -16.59
C ALA A 238 8.34 24.46 -15.68
N GLN A 239 8.49 25.79 -15.57
CA GLN A 239 7.60 26.63 -14.75
C GLN A 239 6.17 26.65 -15.31
N ASN A 240 6.01 26.73 -16.64
CA ASN A 240 4.70 26.63 -17.29
C ASN A 240 4.06 25.24 -17.09
N ILE A 241 4.85 24.17 -17.25
CA ILE A 241 4.42 22.79 -17.04
C ILE A 241 3.97 22.62 -15.59
N MET A 242 4.77 23.06 -14.62
CA MET A 242 4.49 22.96 -13.18
C MET A 242 3.22 23.72 -12.80
N THR A 243 3.05 24.96 -13.30
CA THR A 243 1.83 25.76 -13.08
C THR A 243 0.59 25.06 -13.67
N SER A 244 0.70 24.54 -14.90
CA SER A 244 -0.40 23.83 -15.55
C SER A 244 -0.74 22.50 -14.86
N PHE A 245 0.27 21.79 -14.32
CA PHE A 245 0.09 20.54 -13.59
C PHE A 245 -0.56 20.80 -12.23
N ALA A 246 -0.08 21.79 -11.48
CA ALA A 246 -0.70 22.22 -10.23
C ALA A 246 -2.16 22.66 -10.44
N GLN A 247 -2.45 23.40 -11.52
CA GLN A 247 -3.82 23.79 -11.85
C GLN A 247 -4.71 22.57 -12.19
N ARG A 248 -4.18 21.57 -12.91
CA ARG A 248 -4.91 20.32 -13.18
C ARG A 248 -5.25 19.56 -11.89
N VAL A 249 -4.30 19.44 -10.97
CA VAL A 249 -4.49 18.81 -9.66
C VAL A 249 -5.58 19.57 -8.87
N HIS A 250 -5.48 20.90 -8.81
CA HIS A 250 -6.46 21.73 -8.12
C HIS A 250 -7.88 21.61 -8.71
N ASN A 251 -8.00 21.56 -10.05
CA ASN A 251 -9.29 21.36 -10.71
C ASN A 251 -9.91 19.99 -10.37
N ILE A 252 -9.08 18.94 -10.26
CA ILE A 252 -9.53 17.60 -9.84
C ILE A 252 -10.03 17.64 -8.40
N GLN A 253 -9.26 18.25 -7.49
CA GLN A 253 -9.64 18.45 -6.10
C GLN A 253 -10.98 19.19 -5.97
N GLN A 254 -11.11 20.34 -6.63
CA GLN A 254 -12.31 21.17 -6.60
C GLN A 254 -13.53 20.41 -7.17
N SER A 255 -13.35 19.66 -8.27
CA SER A 255 -14.39 18.84 -8.85
C SER A 255 -14.83 17.72 -7.90
N LEU A 256 -13.89 17.09 -7.20
CA LEU A 256 -14.17 16.05 -6.21
C LEU A 256 -14.89 16.61 -4.98
N GLU A 257 -14.43 17.73 -4.40
CA GLU A 257 -15.08 18.39 -3.26
C GLU A 257 -16.50 18.84 -3.58
N THR A 258 -16.72 19.41 -4.77
CA THR A 258 -18.06 19.80 -5.22
C THR A 258 -18.94 18.57 -5.44
N THR A 259 -18.40 17.47 -5.96
CA THR A 259 -19.13 16.21 -6.14
C THR A 259 -19.52 15.59 -4.79
N ALA A 260 -18.63 15.64 -3.79
CA ALA A 260 -18.91 15.19 -2.43
C ALA A 260 -20.02 16.02 -1.77
N LYS A 261 -19.93 17.36 -1.84
CA LYS A 261 -20.97 18.28 -1.31
C LYS A 261 -22.33 18.04 -1.94
N ASP A 262 -22.40 17.85 -3.26
CA ASP A 262 -23.66 17.59 -3.95
C ASP A 262 -24.26 16.23 -3.56
N SER A 263 -23.42 15.24 -3.28
CA SER A 263 -23.86 13.94 -2.77
C SER A 263 -24.39 14.03 -1.34
N ASP A 264 -23.72 14.78 -0.46
CA ASP A 264 -24.19 15.01 0.91
C ASP A 264 -25.54 15.74 0.91
N ALA A 265 -25.71 16.75 0.07
CA ALA A 265 -26.98 17.45 -0.10
C ALA A 265 -28.09 16.52 -0.63
N LEU A 266 -27.75 15.62 -1.56
CA LEU A 266 -28.70 14.61 -2.05
C LEU A 266 -29.10 13.63 -0.95
N LEU A 267 -28.16 13.19 -0.11
CA LEU A 267 -28.43 12.31 1.03
C LEU A 267 -29.34 12.99 2.06
N GLU A 268 -29.10 14.27 2.37
CA GLU A 268 -29.96 15.05 3.26
C GLU A 268 -31.39 15.19 2.69
N ALA A 269 -31.51 15.48 1.39
CA ALA A 269 -32.80 15.57 0.72
C ALA A 269 -33.58 14.23 0.78
N VAL A 270 -32.90 13.09 0.65
CA VAL A 270 -33.53 11.77 0.77
C VAL A 270 -33.94 11.45 2.21
N GLN A 271 -33.12 11.84 3.20
CA GLN A 271 -33.43 11.63 4.62
C GLN A 271 -34.62 12.47 5.10
N THR A 272 -34.72 13.72 4.65
CA THR A 272 -35.86 14.59 4.99
C THR A 272 -37.19 14.06 4.45
N VAL A 273 -37.19 13.50 3.24
CA VAL A 273 -38.37 12.79 2.67
C VAL A 273 -38.73 11.54 3.49
N HIS A 274 -37.74 10.83 4.02
CA HIS A 274 -37.99 9.66 4.85
C HIS A 274 -38.58 10.03 6.22
N LEU A 275 -38.09 11.10 6.85
CA LEU A 275 -38.55 11.57 8.17
C LEU A 275 -39.94 12.22 8.14
N SER A 276 -40.33 12.83 7.02
CA SER A 276 -41.65 13.46 6.84
C SER A 276 -42.77 12.47 6.53
N ARG A 277 -42.45 11.17 6.43
CA ARG A 277 -43.41 10.11 6.17
C ARG A 277 -44.27 9.84 7.41
N VAL A 278 -45.59 9.99 7.25
CA VAL A 278 -46.58 9.55 8.24
C VAL A 278 -46.99 8.12 7.89
N ASP A 279 -46.64 7.15 8.75
CA ASP A 279 -46.97 5.74 8.55
C ASP A 279 -48.43 5.44 8.98
N ASN A 280 -49.38 5.67 8.07
CA ASN A 280 -50.78 5.26 8.22
C ASN A 280 -51.05 3.85 7.64
N THR A 281 -50.07 2.95 7.71
CA THR A 281 -50.13 1.63 7.03
C THR A 281 -51.23 0.71 7.55
N ASP A 282 -51.67 0.90 8.80
CA ASP A 282 -52.69 0.07 9.46
C ASP A 282 -54.11 0.63 9.31
N GLU A 283 -54.26 1.88 8.88
CA GLU A 283 -55.54 2.57 8.78
C GLU A 283 -56.54 1.86 7.84
N PRO A 284 -56.16 1.39 6.63
CA PRO A 284 -57.08 0.66 5.75
C PRO A 284 -57.61 -0.65 6.36
N ALA A 285 -56.77 -1.35 7.14
CA ALA A 285 -57.14 -2.61 7.76
C ALA A 285 -58.14 -2.40 8.92
N LYS A 286 -57.98 -1.31 9.68
CA LYS A 286 -58.92 -0.92 10.75
C LYS A 286 -60.29 -0.58 10.18
N LEU A 287 -60.35 0.14 9.07
CA LEU A 287 -61.63 0.46 8.47
C LEU A 287 -62.37 -0.79 7.94
N LEU A 288 -61.64 -1.79 7.42
CA LEU A 288 -62.24 -3.09 7.05
C LEU A 288 -62.79 -3.84 8.27
N GLU A 289 -62.09 -3.80 9.41
CA GLU A 289 -62.58 -4.37 10.67
C GLU A 289 -63.90 -3.71 11.12
N GLU A 290 -64.02 -2.39 10.96
CA GLU A 290 -65.26 -1.67 11.26
C GLU A 290 -66.42 -2.08 10.35
N VAL A 291 -66.16 -2.27 9.05
CA VAL A 291 -67.15 -2.83 8.10
C VAL A 291 -67.57 -4.23 8.53
N ASP A 292 -66.63 -5.10 8.92
CA ASP A 292 -66.89 -6.46 9.39
C ASP A 292 -67.78 -6.47 10.64
N ILE A 293 -67.53 -5.55 11.58
CA ILE A 293 -68.36 -5.39 12.78
C ILE A 293 -69.80 -5.03 12.40
N ILE A 294 -70.03 -4.13 11.45
CA ILE A 294 -71.38 -3.73 11.02
C ILE A 294 -72.07 -4.88 10.31
N VAL A 295 -71.39 -5.56 9.37
CA VAL A 295 -71.94 -6.72 8.64
C VAL A 295 -72.32 -7.85 9.61
N ASN A 296 -71.48 -8.12 10.62
CA ASN A 296 -71.77 -9.13 11.64
C ASN A 296 -72.98 -8.75 12.50
N LYS A 297 -73.13 -7.47 12.89
CA LYS A 297 -74.33 -6.98 13.58
C LYS A 297 -75.59 -7.17 12.74
N MET A 298 -75.53 -6.84 11.44
CA MET A 298 -76.65 -7.06 10.52
C MET A 298 -77.00 -8.55 10.36
N SER A 299 -76.00 -9.44 10.38
CA SER A 299 -76.20 -10.89 10.36
C SER A 299 -76.90 -11.39 11.63
N ASN A 300 -76.45 -10.94 12.79
CA ASN A 300 -77.09 -11.27 14.08
C ASN A 300 -78.53 -10.76 14.16
N ASP A 301 -78.79 -9.56 13.61
CA ASP A 301 -80.14 -8.99 13.55
C ASP A 301 -81.07 -9.82 12.66
N LEU A 302 -80.59 -10.31 11.52
CA LEU A 302 -81.33 -11.22 10.63
C LEU A 302 -81.68 -12.53 11.35
N GLU A 303 -80.72 -13.15 12.03
CA GLU A 303 -80.95 -14.38 12.82
C GLU A 303 -81.96 -14.13 13.94
N HIS A 304 -81.85 -12.99 14.62
CA HIS A 304 -82.80 -12.62 15.67
C HIS A 304 -84.21 -12.47 15.11
N VAL A 305 -84.41 -11.70 14.04
CA VAL A 305 -85.72 -11.51 13.41
C VAL A 305 -86.29 -12.81 12.87
N GLY A 306 -85.45 -13.70 12.32
CA GLY A 306 -85.85 -15.03 11.88
C GLY A 306 -86.30 -15.97 13.01
N SER A 307 -85.87 -15.72 14.25
CA SER A 307 -86.26 -16.50 15.44
C SER A 307 -87.57 -16.05 16.10
N LEU A 308 -88.12 -14.90 15.70
CA LEU A 308 -89.34 -14.33 16.28
C LEU A 308 -90.60 -15.05 15.77
N SER A 309 -91.62 -15.15 16.63
CA SER A 309 -92.95 -15.64 16.24
C SER A 309 -93.81 -14.54 15.63
N ASN A 310 -94.71 -14.89 14.71
CA ASN A 310 -95.57 -13.95 13.99
C ASN A 310 -96.64 -13.34 14.92
N ASN A 311 -96.42 -12.10 15.38
CA ASN A 311 -97.33 -11.35 16.25
C ASN A 311 -97.01 -9.84 16.13
N ALA A 312 -98.02 -8.98 16.22
CA ALA A 312 -97.91 -7.52 16.09
C ALA A 312 -96.84 -6.89 17.01
N GLN A 313 -96.60 -7.46 18.20
CA GLN A 313 -95.53 -6.98 19.10
C GLN A 313 -94.13 -7.26 18.53
N ASN A 314 -93.93 -8.38 17.86
CA ASN A 314 -92.66 -8.76 17.25
C ASN A 314 -92.45 -8.01 15.92
N ASP A 315 -93.51 -7.72 15.17
CA ASP A 315 -93.44 -6.86 13.98
C ASP A 315 -93.00 -5.44 14.36
N ALA A 316 -93.51 -4.89 15.47
CA ALA A 316 -93.05 -3.60 16.00
C ALA A 316 -91.57 -3.61 16.42
N ARG A 317 -91.07 -4.74 16.92
CA ARG A 317 -89.63 -4.92 17.26
C ARG A 317 -88.77 -5.00 16.00
N ALA A 318 -89.18 -5.76 14.99
CA ALA A 318 -88.50 -5.86 13.70
C ALA A 318 -88.46 -4.49 13.00
N SER A 319 -89.55 -3.73 13.03
CA SER A 319 -89.61 -2.36 12.52
C SER A 319 -88.63 -1.42 13.22
N LYS A 320 -88.50 -1.52 14.56
CA LYS A 320 -87.52 -0.73 15.32
C LYS A 320 -86.06 -1.07 14.96
N MET A 321 -85.75 -2.34 14.75
CA MET A 321 -84.42 -2.77 14.27
C MET A 321 -84.17 -2.34 12.81
N ALA A 322 -85.17 -2.41 11.95
CA ALA A 322 -85.06 -1.96 10.56
C ALA A 322 -84.79 -0.44 10.50
N LEU A 323 -85.36 0.33 11.42
CA LEU A 323 -85.08 1.76 11.59
C LEU A 323 -83.64 2.01 12.09
N LEU A 324 -83.09 1.13 12.94
CA LEU A 324 -81.67 1.19 13.34
C LEU A 324 -80.74 0.99 12.13
N HIS A 325 -81.08 0.05 11.24
CA HIS A 325 -80.33 -0.17 9.99
C HIS A 325 -80.37 1.07 9.10
N THR A 326 -81.56 1.64 8.86
CA THR A 326 -81.74 2.83 8.01
C THR A 326 -81.05 4.07 8.57
N ARG A 327 -81.07 4.27 9.89
CA ARG A 327 -80.52 5.51 10.50
C ARG A 327 -79.05 5.44 10.89
N ASN A 328 -78.50 4.25 11.12
CA ASN A 328 -77.13 4.09 11.61
C ASN A 328 -76.27 3.20 10.71
N TYR A 329 -76.65 1.93 10.50
CA TYR A 329 -75.74 0.98 9.84
C TYR A 329 -75.48 1.32 8.37
N LEU A 330 -76.53 1.60 7.60
CA LEU A 330 -76.38 1.91 6.17
C LEU A 330 -75.64 3.25 5.96
N PRO A 331 -75.97 4.36 6.65
CA PRO A 331 -75.21 5.60 6.55
C PRO A 331 -73.75 5.47 7.02
N ASN A 332 -73.48 4.67 8.05
CA ASN A 332 -72.10 4.46 8.53
C ASN A 332 -71.27 3.69 7.49
N LEU A 333 -71.84 2.68 6.82
CA LEU A 333 -71.16 1.97 5.74
C LEU A 333 -70.83 2.90 4.56
N ASP A 334 -71.73 3.83 4.22
CA ASP A 334 -71.49 4.86 3.22
C ASP A 334 -70.36 5.83 3.65
N GLY A 335 -70.37 6.26 4.92
CA GLY A 335 -69.29 7.07 5.51
C GLY A 335 -67.92 6.39 5.43
N LEU A 336 -67.84 5.10 5.78
CA LEU A 336 -66.61 4.30 5.68
C LEU A 336 -66.11 4.15 4.24
N CYS A 337 -67.01 4.13 3.24
CA CYS A 337 -66.63 4.14 1.83
C CYS A 337 -66.00 5.47 1.41
N LEU A 338 -66.53 6.61 1.88
CA LEU A 338 -65.96 7.93 1.63
C LEU A 338 -64.56 8.06 2.26
N GLU A 339 -64.38 7.57 3.48
CA GLU A 339 -63.07 7.54 4.16
C GLU A 339 -62.06 6.66 3.41
N LEU A 340 -62.44 5.46 2.97
CA LEU A 340 -61.56 4.61 2.17
C LEU A 340 -61.18 5.28 0.84
N ASN A 341 -62.14 5.88 0.15
CA ASN A 341 -61.90 6.58 -1.11
C ASN A 341 -60.90 7.74 -0.95
N SER A 342 -60.99 8.50 0.15
CA SER A 342 -60.04 9.59 0.41
C SER A 342 -58.64 9.03 0.72
N LEU A 343 -58.55 7.97 1.51
CA LEU A 343 -57.30 7.29 1.87
C LEU A 343 -56.60 6.71 0.64
N VAL A 344 -57.34 5.99 -0.22
CA VAL A 344 -56.81 5.42 -1.47
C VAL A 344 -56.22 6.50 -2.37
N ARG A 345 -56.95 7.62 -2.56
CA ARG A 345 -56.48 8.75 -3.36
C ARG A 345 -55.20 9.35 -2.77
N GLN A 346 -55.16 9.55 -1.45
CA GLN A 346 -53.99 10.05 -0.77
C GLN A 346 -52.78 9.11 -0.94
N THR A 347 -52.96 7.80 -0.76
CA THR A 347 -51.88 6.81 -0.94
C THR A 347 -51.35 6.79 -2.37
N ILE A 348 -52.23 6.86 -3.37
CA ILE A 348 -51.81 6.91 -4.79
C ILE A 348 -51.06 8.20 -5.10
N GLN A 349 -51.53 9.35 -4.60
CA GLN A 349 -50.82 10.62 -4.73
C GLN A 349 -49.45 10.57 -4.06
N GLN A 350 -49.35 10.02 -2.85
CA GLN A 350 -48.07 9.85 -2.15
C GLN A 350 -47.11 8.92 -2.90
N ARG A 351 -47.59 7.79 -3.43
CA ARG A 351 -46.80 6.87 -4.27
C ARG A 351 -46.34 7.53 -5.56
N ASN A 352 -47.22 8.27 -6.25
CA ASN A 352 -46.88 8.98 -7.48
C ASN A 352 -45.88 10.11 -7.22
N ASN A 353 -46.01 10.85 -6.13
CA ASN A 353 -45.02 11.84 -5.69
C ASN A 353 -43.68 11.16 -5.37
N ALA A 354 -43.68 10.01 -4.71
CA ALA A 354 -42.45 9.25 -4.45
C ALA A 354 -41.77 8.80 -5.75
N ALA A 355 -42.54 8.35 -6.76
CA ALA A 355 -42.01 8.00 -8.08
C ALA A 355 -41.41 9.21 -8.81
N GLN A 356 -42.05 10.38 -8.75
CA GLN A 356 -41.51 11.61 -9.33
C GLN A 356 -40.22 12.07 -8.62
N ASN A 357 -40.21 12.05 -7.28
CA ASN A 357 -39.01 12.37 -6.50
C ASN A 357 -37.88 11.39 -6.79
N PHE A 358 -38.19 10.09 -6.92
CA PHE A 358 -37.22 9.08 -7.36
C PHE A 358 -36.54 9.49 -8.68
N LEU A 359 -37.32 9.89 -9.69
CA LEU A 359 -36.77 10.32 -10.97
C LEU A 359 -35.86 11.56 -10.84
N HIS A 360 -36.29 12.56 -10.07
CA HIS A 360 -35.48 13.74 -9.83
C HIS A 360 -34.15 13.39 -9.13
N HIS A 361 -34.20 12.59 -8.07
CA HIS A 361 -33.00 12.14 -7.36
C HIS A 361 -32.07 11.29 -8.24
N MET A 362 -32.62 10.43 -9.09
CA MET A 362 -31.83 9.61 -10.02
C MET A 362 -31.17 10.46 -11.12
N GLN A 363 -31.82 11.50 -11.62
CA GLN A 363 -31.22 12.44 -12.57
C GLN A 363 -30.05 13.21 -11.92
N THR A 364 -30.24 13.70 -10.69
CA THR A 364 -29.17 14.34 -9.90
C THR A 364 -28.02 13.37 -9.65
N LEU A 365 -28.32 12.13 -9.25
CA LEU A 365 -27.32 11.07 -9.07
C LEU A 365 -26.54 10.80 -10.36
N SER A 366 -27.21 10.71 -11.51
CA SER A 366 -26.55 10.51 -12.80
C SER A 366 -25.62 11.67 -13.17
N ASN A 367 -25.99 12.90 -12.83
CA ASN A 367 -25.12 14.07 -13.04
C ASN A 367 -23.87 13.98 -12.15
N ILE A 368 -24.02 13.62 -10.87
CA ILE A 368 -22.91 13.44 -9.93
C ILE A 368 -22.00 12.29 -10.41
N GLU A 369 -22.56 11.14 -10.80
CA GLU A 369 -21.80 10.00 -11.32
C GLU A 369 -21.04 10.35 -12.60
N SER A 370 -21.62 11.17 -13.50
CA SER A 370 -20.95 11.62 -14.72
C SER A 370 -19.71 12.47 -14.42
N ARG A 371 -19.81 13.38 -13.43
CA ARG A 371 -18.68 14.18 -12.94
C ARG A 371 -17.64 13.32 -12.24
N LEU A 372 -18.06 12.35 -11.44
CA LEU A 372 -17.17 11.39 -10.81
C LEU A 372 -16.39 10.57 -11.85
N ALA A 373 -17.04 10.15 -12.93
CA ALA A 373 -16.40 9.46 -14.05
C ALA A 373 -15.36 10.36 -14.74
N GLN A 374 -15.66 11.66 -14.90
CA GLN A 374 -14.70 12.63 -15.41
C GLN A 374 -13.49 12.77 -14.46
N VAL A 375 -13.71 12.91 -13.15
CA VAL A 375 -12.64 12.94 -12.13
C VAL A 375 -11.76 11.70 -12.21
N HIS A 376 -12.35 10.51 -12.33
CA HIS A 376 -11.59 9.27 -12.52
C HIS A 376 -10.74 9.28 -13.79
N SER A 377 -11.28 9.79 -14.90
CA SER A 377 -10.53 9.89 -16.15
C SER A 377 -9.35 10.85 -16.01
N SER A 378 -9.55 12.01 -15.38
CA SER A 378 -8.52 13.01 -15.12
C SER A 378 -7.43 12.47 -14.20
N LEU A 379 -7.81 11.76 -13.14
CA LEU A 379 -6.87 11.09 -12.21
C LEU A 379 -6.02 10.04 -12.93
N LYS A 380 -6.61 9.24 -13.83
CA LYS A 380 -5.86 8.24 -14.61
C LYS A 380 -4.86 8.89 -15.58
N THR A 381 -5.18 10.06 -16.10
CA THR A 381 -4.30 10.84 -16.99
C THR A 381 -3.35 11.77 -16.24
N LEU A 382 -3.34 11.74 -14.90
CA LEU A 382 -2.53 12.60 -14.05
C LEU A 382 -1.08 12.10 -14.02
N ASN A 383 -0.37 12.27 -15.13
CA ASN A 383 1.04 11.96 -15.25
C ASN A 383 1.74 13.07 -16.04
N MET A 384 3.05 13.23 -15.83
CA MET A 384 3.89 14.06 -16.70
C MET A 384 4.07 13.33 -18.04
N SER A 385 4.07 14.08 -19.14
CA SER A 385 4.41 13.52 -20.45
C SER A 385 5.90 13.17 -20.49
N GLN A 386 6.29 12.20 -21.31
CA GLN A 386 7.71 11.91 -21.54
C GLN A 386 8.48 13.15 -22.06
N SER A 387 7.80 14.04 -22.78
CA SER A 387 8.37 15.32 -23.21
C SER A 387 8.58 16.28 -22.05
N ASP A 388 7.73 16.24 -21.02
CA ASP A 388 7.83 17.10 -19.84
C ASP A 388 8.98 16.64 -18.96
N GLU A 389 9.14 15.32 -18.78
CA GLU A 389 10.25 14.73 -18.04
C GLU A 389 11.62 15.13 -18.60
N GLN A 390 11.76 15.21 -19.93
CA GLN A 390 13.01 15.64 -20.59
C GLN A 390 13.39 17.10 -20.24
N VAL A 391 12.39 17.97 -20.06
CA VAL A 391 12.62 19.36 -19.67
C VAL A 391 13.21 19.42 -18.25
N PHE A 392 12.64 18.64 -17.33
CA PHE A 392 13.14 18.53 -15.96
C PHE A 392 14.51 17.85 -15.88
N ASP A 393 14.75 16.81 -16.68
CA ASP A 393 16.06 16.15 -16.77
C ASP A 393 17.16 17.12 -17.22
N THR A 394 16.85 18.03 -18.15
CA THR A 394 17.79 19.07 -18.59
C THR A 394 18.22 19.97 -17.42
N LEU A 395 17.29 20.35 -16.54
CA LEU A 395 17.60 21.14 -15.34
C LEU A 395 18.35 20.30 -14.30
N ASN A 396 17.97 19.04 -14.14
CA ASN A 396 18.61 18.11 -13.20
C ASN A 396 20.09 17.87 -13.54
N VAL A 397 20.44 17.82 -14.83
CA VAL A 397 21.83 17.70 -15.31
C VAL A 397 22.72 18.80 -14.73
N LEU A 398 22.23 20.04 -14.57
CA LEU A 398 23.02 21.16 -14.02
C LEU A 398 23.52 20.86 -12.62
N SER A 399 22.61 20.45 -11.74
CA SER A 399 22.93 20.11 -10.34
C SER A 399 23.83 18.87 -10.22
N LYS A 400 23.74 17.93 -11.17
CA LYS A 400 24.52 16.68 -11.16
C LYS A 400 25.89 16.81 -11.84
N LEU A 401 26.07 17.80 -12.71
CA LEU A 401 27.26 17.93 -13.56
C LEU A 401 28.57 18.02 -12.75
N PRO A 402 28.67 18.78 -11.65
CA PRO A 402 29.90 18.80 -10.84
C PRO A 402 30.25 17.41 -10.29
N PHE A 403 29.27 16.68 -9.77
CA PHE A 403 29.51 15.31 -9.28
C PHE A 403 30.00 14.37 -10.38
N VAL A 404 29.35 14.40 -11.55
CA VAL A 404 29.71 13.55 -12.69
C VAL A 404 31.12 13.88 -13.19
N TYR A 405 31.45 15.17 -13.33
CA TYR A 405 32.78 15.61 -13.74
C TYR A 405 33.86 15.18 -12.74
N GLY A 406 33.63 15.39 -11.44
CA GLY A 406 34.54 14.92 -10.39
C GLY A 406 34.74 13.40 -10.44
N SER A 407 33.68 12.64 -10.67
CA SER A 407 33.74 11.18 -10.82
C SER A 407 34.54 10.75 -12.06
N LEU A 408 34.37 11.46 -13.18
CA LEU A 408 35.16 11.24 -14.40
C LEU A 408 36.65 11.54 -14.19
N MET A 409 36.98 12.60 -13.46
CA MET A 409 38.37 12.92 -13.10
C MET A 409 38.99 11.85 -12.20
N ILE A 410 38.26 11.35 -11.19
CA ILE A 410 38.71 10.26 -10.31
C ILE A 410 38.99 9.01 -11.12
N GLU A 411 38.07 8.66 -12.03
CA GLU A 411 38.22 7.48 -12.86
C GLU A 411 39.38 7.62 -13.87
N ALA A 412 39.63 8.82 -14.41
CA ALA A 412 40.79 9.09 -15.27
C ALA A 412 42.12 8.87 -14.51
N VAL A 413 42.22 9.37 -13.28
CA VAL A 413 43.38 9.13 -12.41
C VAL A 413 43.53 7.64 -12.11
N ARG A 414 42.43 6.98 -11.74
CA ARG A 414 42.41 5.54 -11.46
C ARG A 414 42.93 4.73 -12.64
N ARG A 415 42.39 4.93 -13.85
CA ARG A 415 42.78 4.20 -15.06
C ARG A 415 44.25 4.38 -15.38
N ARG A 416 44.76 5.60 -15.26
CA ARG A 416 46.18 5.89 -15.49
C ARG A 416 47.06 5.19 -14.47
N GLU A 417 46.76 5.33 -13.17
CA GLU A 417 47.55 4.67 -12.12
C GLU A 417 47.54 3.15 -12.26
N TRP A 418 46.42 2.57 -12.66
CA TRP A 418 46.34 1.15 -12.98
C TRP A 418 47.15 0.78 -14.22
N ALA A 419 47.12 1.59 -15.28
CA ALA A 419 47.92 1.35 -16.48
C ALA A 419 49.42 1.47 -16.20
N ASP A 420 49.85 2.46 -15.41
CA ASP A 420 51.24 2.65 -15.00
C ASP A 420 51.72 1.49 -14.13
N LYS A 421 50.88 1.02 -13.20
CA LYS A 421 51.13 -0.21 -12.43
C LYS A 421 51.31 -1.43 -13.33
N MET A 422 50.38 -1.66 -14.27
CA MET A 422 50.49 -2.80 -15.19
C MET A 422 51.74 -2.72 -16.08
N LYS A 423 52.13 -1.53 -16.53
CA LYS A 423 53.37 -1.31 -17.29
C LYS A 423 54.60 -1.61 -16.46
N SER A 424 54.65 -1.09 -15.22
CA SER A 424 55.75 -1.35 -14.29
C SER A 424 55.87 -2.85 -13.98
N ASP A 425 54.76 -3.51 -13.65
CA ASP A 425 54.72 -4.95 -13.34
C ASP A 425 55.07 -5.83 -14.55
N SER A 426 54.71 -5.39 -15.76
CA SER A 426 55.08 -6.10 -17.00
C SER A 426 56.55 -5.91 -17.33
N ALA A 427 57.12 -4.73 -17.07
CA ALA A 427 58.54 -4.46 -17.26
C ALA A 427 59.40 -5.28 -16.29
N THR A 428 59.00 -5.40 -15.02
CA THR A 428 59.68 -6.27 -14.05
C THR A 428 59.58 -7.75 -14.44
N LEU A 429 58.42 -8.20 -14.95
CA LEU A 429 58.25 -9.56 -15.49
C LEU A 429 59.18 -9.82 -16.66
N ALA A 430 59.28 -8.88 -17.59
CA ALA A 430 60.19 -8.99 -18.72
C ALA A 430 61.65 -9.09 -18.27
N GLU A 431 62.05 -8.33 -17.25
CA GLU A 431 63.40 -8.39 -16.66
C GLU A 431 63.68 -9.74 -16.00
N GLU A 432 62.76 -10.26 -15.19
CA GLU A 432 62.89 -11.59 -14.57
C GLU A 432 62.97 -12.71 -15.63
N MET A 433 62.12 -12.68 -16.65
CA MET A 433 62.18 -13.65 -17.75
C MET A 433 63.50 -13.55 -18.53
N ALA A 434 64.02 -12.34 -18.74
CA ALA A 434 65.33 -12.15 -19.36
C ALA A 434 66.45 -12.76 -18.49
N THR A 435 66.40 -12.63 -17.16
CA THR A 435 67.39 -13.28 -16.28
C THR A 435 67.34 -14.80 -16.37
N TYR A 436 66.14 -15.41 -16.43
CA TYR A 436 66.01 -16.85 -16.62
C TYR A 436 66.53 -17.31 -17.99
N GLN A 437 66.26 -16.54 -19.05
CA GLN A 437 66.80 -16.82 -20.38
C GLN A 437 68.33 -16.76 -20.39
N GLU A 438 68.93 -15.73 -19.79
CA GLU A 438 70.39 -15.60 -19.69
C GLU A 438 71.02 -16.74 -18.88
N GLU A 439 70.36 -17.14 -17.79
CA GLU A 439 70.77 -18.28 -16.97
C GLU A 439 70.68 -19.63 -17.70
N GLU A 440 69.61 -19.85 -18.46
CA GLU A 440 69.43 -21.04 -19.28
C GLU A 440 70.48 -21.08 -20.40
N GLU A 441 70.70 -19.96 -21.10
CA GLU A 441 71.71 -19.85 -22.15
C GLU A 441 73.12 -20.09 -21.60
N ARG A 442 73.44 -19.57 -20.41
CA ARG A 442 74.71 -19.87 -19.70
C ARG A 442 74.84 -21.35 -19.33
N ARG A 443 73.77 -22.01 -18.88
CA ARG A 443 73.80 -23.45 -18.56
C ARG A 443 73.93 -24.30 -19.82
N ARG A 444 73.20 -23.95 -20.88
CA ARG A 444 73.25 -24.61 -22.20
C ARG A 444 74.64 -24.48 -22.82
N THR A 445 75.24 -23.29 -22.82
CA THR A 445 76.59 -23.08 -23.32
C THR A 445 77.64 -23.83 -22.50
N LYS A 446 77.52 -23.89 -21.16
CA LYS A 446 78.39 -24.71 -20.31
C LYS A 446 78.23 -26.21 -20.57
N TRP A 447 77.00 -26.69 -20.73
CA TRP A 447 76.70 -28.09 -21.02
C TRP A 447 77.20 -28.48 -22.41
N LEU A 448 76.94 -27.68 -23.45
CA LEU A 448 77.42 -27.93 -24.81
C LEU A 448 78.95 -28.04 -24.82
N LYS A 449 79.68 -27.15 -24.14
CA LYS A 449 81.15 -27.25 -23.99
C LYS A 449 81.63 -28.57 -23.37
N SER A 450 80.81 -29.21 -22.53
CA SER A 450 81.17 -30.47 -21.85
C SER A 450 80.84 -31.73 -22.66
N VAL A 451 80.03 -31.62 -23.71
CA VAL A 451 79.56 -32.76 -24.52
C VAL A 451 79.79 -32.52 -26.04
N ASP A 452 80.59 -31.51 -26.38
CA ASP A 452 80.87 -31.04 -27.75
C ASP A 452 81.52 -32.11 -28.63
N ASP A 453 82.24 -33.06 -28.03
CA ASP A 453 82.92 -34.16 -28.71
C ASP A 453 81.97 -35.28 -29.19
N VAL A 454 80.77 -35.37 -28.62
CA VAL A 454 79.79 -36.44 -28.92
C VAL A 454 78.51 -35.89 -29.55
N VAL A 455 78.16 -34.63 -29.32
CA VAL A 455 76.88 -34.03 -29.74
C VAL A 455 77.10 -33.05 -30.90
N LYS A 456 76.28 -33.16 -31.95
CA LYS A 456 76.27 -32.17 -33.05
C LYS A 456 75.76 -30.83 -32.53
N THR A 457 76.67 -29.88 -32.33
CA THR A 457 76.39 -28.52 -31.84
C THR A 457 75.36 -27.77 -32.71
N GLU A 458 75.38 -27.98 -34.03
CA GLU A 458 74.43 -27.39 -34.99
C GLU A 458 72.96 -27.76 -34.71
N ALA A 459 72.68 -28.89 -34.05
CA ALA A 459 71.31 -29.31 -33.74
C ALA A 459 70.67 -28.53 -32.58
N PHE A 460 71.47 -27.75 -31.84
CA PHE A 460 71.04 -27.00 -30.64
C PHE A 460 71.19 -25.48 -30.80
N GLU A 461 71.47 -25.00 -32.01
CA GLU A 461 71.47 -23.58 -32.38
C GLU A 461 70.02 -23.05 -32.52
N GLY A 462 69.28 -23.01 -31.43
CA GLY A 462 67.93 -22.45 -31.36
C GLY A 462 67.82 -21.41 -30.25
N ARG A 463 67.08 -20.31 -30.50
CA ARG A 463 66.77 -19.32 -29.45
C ARG A 463 66.06 -20.02 -28.28
N PRO A 464 66.45 -19.74 -27.02
CA PRO A 464 65.70 -20.22 -25.86
C PRO A 464 64.27 -19.69 -25.87
N LEU A 465 63.40 -20.32 -25.08
CA LEU A 465 62.00 -19.91 -24.93
C LEU A 465 61.92 -18.42 -24.55
N SER A 466 61.36 -17.61 -25.45
CA SER A 466 61.11 -16.18 -25.21
C SER A 466 59.66 -15.95 -24.81
N VAL A 467 59.44 -15.15 -23.77
CA VAL A 467 58.10 -14.68 -23.35
C VAL A 467 58.00 -13.20 -23.69
N GLU A 468 57.10 -12.85 -24.59
CA GLU A 468 56.79 -11.45 -24.94
C GLU A 468 55.47 -11.05 -24.29
N VAL A 469 55.49 -10.01 -23.45
CA VAL A 469 54.30 -9.45 -22.79
C VAL A 469 53.85 -8.22 -23.58
N ASN A 470 52.73 -8.33 -24.31
CA ASN A 470 52.18 -7.22 -25.07
C ASN A 470 50.95 -6.64 -24.38
N LEU A 471 51.01 -5.37 -23.95
CA LEU A 471 49.90 -4.67 -23.33
C LEU A 471 49.09 -3.93 -24.40
N GLN A 472 47.89 -4.40 -24.69
CA GLN A 472 46.95 -3.70 -25.55
C GLN A 472 46.19 -2.66 -24.72
N ALA A 473 46.29 -1.38 -25.10
CA ALA A 473 45.47 -0.32 -24.56
C ALA A 473 44.22 -0.14 -25.43
N ASP A 474 43.07 0.21 -24.83
CA ASP A 474 41.85 0.58 -25.56
C ASP A 474 42.08 1.79 -26.48
N ASP A 475 41.37 1.83 -27.62
CA ASP A 475 41.44 2.91 -28.62
C ASP A 475 40.95 4.29 -28.10
N LEU A 476 40.30 4.33 -26.93
CA LEU A 476 39.85 5.58 -26.29
C LEU A 476 40.91 6.16 -25.36
N GLU A 477 41.60 7.21 -25.84
CA GLU A 477 42.53 7.99 -25.02
C GLU A 477 41.80 8.78 -23.93
N TRP A 478 42.05 8.44 -22.66
CA TRP A 478 41.52 9.17 -21.50
C TRP A 478 42.30 10.46 -21.21
N PRO A 479 41.66 11.54 -20.73
CA PRO A 479 42.35 12.78 -20.39
C PRO A 479 43.36 12.59 -19.25
N VAL A 480 44.51 13.26 -19.33
CA VAL A 480 45.54 13.17 -18.29
C VAL A 480 45.18 14.09 -17.12
N VAL A 481 44.92 13.53 -15.95
CA VAL A 481 44.57 14.27 -14.71
C VAL A 481 45.56 13.93 -13.60
N GLN A 482 46.01 14.91 -12.81
CA GLN A 482 46.86 14.67 -11.64
C GLN A 482 46.02 14.66 -10.35
N ARG A 483 46.46 13.93 -9.31
CA ARG A 483 45.79 13.90 -8.00
C ARG A 483 45.65 15.30 -7.39
N GLN A 484 46.63 16.17 -7.61
CA GLN A 484 46.59 17.55 -7.11
C GLN A 484 45.48 18.37 -7.79
N SER A 485 45.21 18.14 -9.07
CA SER A 485 44.08 18.75 -9.77
C SER A 485 42.72 18.31 -9.19
N LEU A 486 42.60 17.05 -8.75
CA LEU A 486 41.41 16.54 -8.06
C LEU A 486 41.22 17.15 -6.67
N GLN A 487 42.31 17.32 -5.92
CA GLN A 487 42.27 17.96 -4.60
C GLN A 487 41.87 19.43 -4.72
N ASN A 488 42.45 20.15 -5.68
CA ASN A 488 42.07 21.53 -5.99
C ASN A 488 40.59 21.60 -6.41
N TYR A 489 40.12 20.64 -7.23
CA TYR A 489 38.71 20.57 -7.63
C TYR A 489 37.76 20.38 -6.43
N ILE A 490 38.06 19.44 -5.53
CA ILE A 490 37.27 19.21 -4.31
C ILE A 490 37.29 20.44 -3.40
N GLN A 491 38.44 21.13 -3.32
CA GLN A 491 38.56 22.38 -2.59
C GLN A 491 37.68 23.48 -3.19
N THR A 492 37.72 23.67 -4.51
CA THR A 492 36.85 24.63 -5.22
C THR A 492 35.37 24.32 -4.99
N LEU A 493 34.95 23.05 -5.00
CA LEU A 493 33.56 22.67 -4.67
C LEU A 493 33.19 23.00 -3.21
N THR A 494 34.15 22.91 -2.29
CA THR A 494 33.95 23.24 -0.88
C THR A 494 33.84 24.76 -0.68
N GLU A 495 34.65 25.54 -1.40
CA GLU A 495 34.63 27.00 -1.39
C GLU A 495 33.36 27.58 -2.02
N LEU A 496 32.80 26.91 -3.02
CA LEU A 496 31.53 27.27 -3.67
C LEU A 496 30.27 26.75 -2.93
N GLU A 497 30.42 26.30 -1.68
CA GLU A 497 29.33 25.81 -0.81
C GLU A 497 28.47 24.69 -1.44
N PHE A 498 29.06 23.84 -2.28
CA PHE A 498 28.34 22.73 -2.92
C PHE A 498 27.87 21.71 -1.88
N PRO A 499 26.73 20.98 -2.10
CA PRO A 499 26.21 20.04 -1.12
C PRO A 499 27.27 19.12 -0.50
N ASN A 500 27.39 19.17 0.83
CA ASN A 500 28.39 18.43 1.60
C ASN A 500 28.36 16.92 1.33
N SER A 501 27.19 16.35 1.03
CA SER A 501 27.04 14.93 0.66
C SER A 501 27.85 14.57 -0.59
N VAL A 502 27.87 15.45 -1.59
CA VAL A 502 28.60 15.24 -2.84
C VAL A 502 30.10 15.38 -2.60
N VAL A 503 30.52 16.43 -1.90
CA VAL A 503 31.94 16.67 -1.57
C VAL A 503 32.52 15.52 -0.76
N GLN A 504 31.79 15.01 0.24
CA GLN A 504 32.20 13.83 1.02
C GLN A 504 32.29 12.57 0.16
N THR A 505 31.36 12.36 -0.77
CA THR A 505 31.37 11.22 -1.67
C THR A 505 32.60 11.24 -2.58
N LEU A 506 32.90 12.39 -3.20
CA LEU A 506 34.10 12.57 -4.03
C LEU A 506 35.40 12.45 -3.22
N SER A 507 35.44 12.98 -1.99
CA SER A 507 36.59 12.84 -1.09
C SER A 507 36.84 11.38 -0.70
N THR A 508 35.77 10.63 -0.45
CA THR A 508 35.84 9.20 -0.14
C THR A 508 36.32 8.41 -1.36
N ALA A 509 35.78 8.69 -2.54
CA ALA A 509 36.21 8.07 -3.80
C ALA A 509 37.68 8.37 -4.12
N LEU A 510 38.18 9.57 -3.81
CA LEU A 510 39.60 9.91 -3.94
C LEU A 510 40.45 9.09 -2.97
N LYS A 511 40.03 8.91 -1.71
CA LYS A 511 40.71 8.05 -0.74
C LYS A 511 40.68 6.57 -1.14
N ASP A 512 39.61 6.12 -1.78
CA ASP A 512 39.48 4.74 -2.27
C ASP A 512 40.48 4.40 -3.38
N LEU A 513 41.04 5.39 -4.09
CA LEU A 513 42.16 5.15 -5.03
C LEU A 513 43.39 4.55 -4.33
N ASP A 514 43.56 4.83 -3.04
CA ASP A 514 44.68 4.34 -2.24
C ASP A 514 44.46 2.96 -1.63
N ARG A 515 43.27 2.37 -1.81
CA ARG A 515 42.89 1.11 -1.20
C ARG A 515 43.71 -0.06 -1.78
N PRO A 516 44.38 -0.86 -0.94
CA PRO A 516 45.20 -1.97 -1.42
C PRO A 516 44.36 -3.04 -2.11
N THR A 517 44.96 -3.73 -3.09
CA THR A 517 44.27 -4.78 -3.84
C THR A 517 43.93 -5.98 -2.94
N LYS A 518 42.89 -6.76 -3.31
CA LYS A 518 42.50 -7.96 -2.53
C LYS A 518 43.66 -8.95 -2.35
N LYS A 519 44.58 -9.04 -3.32
CA LYS A 519 45.78 -9.88 -3.24
C LYS A 519 46.80 -9.32 -2.23
N GLN A 520 47.04 -8.00 -2.25
CA GLN A 520 47.88 -7.31 -1.26
C GLN A 520 47.35 -7.48 0.17
N ILE A 521 46.04 -7.30 0.38
CA ILE A 521 45.41 -7.48 1.69
C ILE A 521 45.54 -8.94 2.18
N LYS A 522 45.40 -9.93 1.28
CA LYS A 522 45.59 -11.34 1.63
C LYS A 522 47.05 -11.61 2.04
N HIS A 523 48.02 -11.09 1.28
CA HIS A 523 49.44 -11.24 1.59
C HIS A 523 49.83 -10.61 2.93
N ALA A 524 49.35 -9.38 3.20
CA ALA A 524 49.51 -8.68 4.48
C ALA A 524 49.03 -9.51 5.69
N LYS A 525 47.88 -10.18 5.52
CA LYS A 525 47.29 -11.03 6.56
C LYS A 525 48.10 -12.30 6.80
N THR A 526 48.86 -12.79 5.82
CA THR A 526 49.81 -13.91 5.98
C THR A 526 51.03 -13.53 6.84
N PHE A 527 51.31 -12.24 7.03
CA PHE A 527 52.38 -11.72 7.91
C PHE A 527 51.97 -11.57 9.39
N LYS A 528 50.79 -12.08 9.77
CA LYS A 528 50.28 -11.96 11.14
C LYS A 528 51.08 -12.88 12.08
N ASN A 529 51.74 -12.27 13.07
CA ASN A 529 52.58 -12.89 14.12
C ASN A 529 54.06 -13.14 13.78
N GLY A 530 54.64 -12.45 12.78
CA GLY A 530 56.09 -12.47 12.57
C GLY A 530 56.66 -13.79 12.02
N SER A 531 55.80 -14.66 11.49
CA SER A 531 56.19 -15.88 10.78
C SER A 531 55.75 -15.78 9.31
N MET A 532 56.71 -15.78 8.40
CA MET A 532 56.47 -16.00 6.97
C MET A 532 56.26 -17.51 6.74
N HIS A 533 55.09 -17.93 6.27
CA HIS A 533 54.92 -19.29 5.77
C HIS A 533 55.53 -19.42 4.36
N GLU A 534 56.29 -20.49 4.14
CA GLU A 534 57.03 -20.87 2.93
C GLU A 534 56.23 -20.82 1.62
N ALA A 535 54.89 -20.86 1.70
CA ALA A 535 53.98 -20.65 0.57
C ALA A 535 54.07 -19.24 -0.07
N ALA A 536 54.69 -18.26 0.60
CA ALA A 536 54.95 -16.94 0.03
C ALA A 536 56.11 -16.93 -1.00
N PHE A 537 56.99 -17.93 -1.00
CA PHE A 537 58.07 -18.05 -1.99
C PHE A 537 57.65 -18.79 -3.26
N GLY A 538 56.52 -19.53 -3.23
CA GLY A 538 56.09 -20.42 -4.32
C GLY A 538 55.15 -19.81 -5.35
N THR A 539 54.55 -18.65 -5.07
CA THR A 539 53.76 -17.91 -6.07
C THR A 539 54.51 -16.65 -6.45
N THR A 540 55.33 -16.74 -7.49
CA THR A 540 55.88 -15.62 -8.26
C THR A 540 54.73 -14.79 -8.86
N SER A 541 54.02 -14.05 -8.03
CA SER A 541 53.07 -13.04 -8.46
C SER A 541 53.84 -11.72 -8.55
N LEU A 542 54.43 -11.48 -9.71
CA LEU A 542 55.15 -10.29 -10.15
C LEU A 542 54.53 -8.92 -9.80
N MET A 543 53.27 -8.88 -9.38
CA MET A 543 52.51 -7.67 -9.06
C MET A 543 52.74 -7.09 -7.65
N LEU A 544 53.81 -7.47 -6.94
CA LEU A 544 53.85 -7.33 -5.47
C LEU A 544 55.18 -6.86 -4.85
N ARG A 545 56.06 -6.16 -5.57
CA ARG A 545 57.37 -5.77 -5.01
C ARG A 545 57.49 -4.29 -4.60
N GLY A 546 58.07 -4.06 -3.43
CA GLY A 546 58.77 -2.83 -3.05
C GLY A 546 57.93 -1.78 -2.34
N GLU A 547 57.29 -0.87 -3.09
CA GLU A 547 56.60 0.28 -2.49
C GLU A 547 55.27 -0.09 -1.81
N ASP A 548 54.52 -1.01 -2.42
CA ASP A 548 53.22 -1.46 -1.89
C ASP A 548 53.37 -2.35 -0.65
N GLU A 549 54.48 -3.09 -0.51
CA GLU A 549 54.80 -3.83 0.72
C GLU A 549 55.06 -2.89 1.89
N TYR A 550 55.82 -1.81 1.67
CA TYR A 550 56.08 -0.80 2.70
C TYR A 550 54.79 -0.10 3.16
N LYS A 551 53.87 0.20 2.25
CA LYS A 551 52.58 0.83 2.59
C LYS A 551 51.68 -0.11 3.40
N VAL A 552 51.58 -1.36 2.97
CA VAL A 552 50.82 -2.42 3.65
C VAL A 552 51.41 -2.76 5.02
N LEU A 553 52.74 -2.84 5.13
CA LEU A 553 53.45 -3.03 6.39
C LEU A 553 53.25 -1.83 7.31
N ARG A 554 53.25 -0.61 6.79
CA ARG A 554 52.98 0.61 7.57
C ARG A 554 51.56 0.61 8.14
N GLU A 555 50.54 0.27 7.34
CA GLU A 555 49.15 0.14 7.81
C GLU A 555 48.97 -0.99 8.84
N ALA A 556 49.65 -2.13 8.63
CA ALA A 556 49.67 -3.21 9.61
C ALA A 556 50.36 -2.79 10.92
N ASN A 557 51.44 -2.02 10.82
CA ASN A 557 52.18 -1.51 11.97
C ASN A 557 51.37 -0.44 12.74
N THR A 558 50.71 0.50 12.07
CA THR A 558 49.82 1.47 12.73
C THR A 558 48.65 0.78 13.43
N LYS A 559 48.10 -0.28 12.84
CA LYS A 559 47.05 -1.08 13.48
C LYS A 559 47.57 -1.83 14.71
N LEU A 560 48.77 -2.41 14.65
CA LEU A 560 49.42 -3.03 15.80
C LEU A 560 49.73 -1.99 16.89
N GLU A 561 50.11 -0.77 16.53
CA GLU A 561 50.31 0.34 17.47
C GLU A 561 49.00 0.76 18.16
N GLU A 562 47.89 0.80 17.43
CA GLU A 562 46.55 1.06 17.99
C GLU A 562 46.10 -0.06 18.93
N GLU A 563 46.27 -1.32 18.53
CA GLU A 563 45.98 -2.49 19.37
C GLU A 563 46.87 -2.49 20.63
N LEU A 564 48.16 -2.20 20.50
CA LEU A 564 49.10 -2.04 21.61
C LEU A 564 48.69 -0.90 22.54
N LYS A 565 48.23 0.25 21.99
CA LYS A 565 47.73 1.38 22.78
C LYS A 565 46.45 1.02 23.52
N GLY A 566 45.54 0.28 22.87
CA GLY A 566 44.33 -0.28 23.48
C GLY A 566 44.66 -1.27 24.61
N GLN A 567 45.61 -2.17 24.39
CA GLN A 567 46.11 -3.10 25.41
C GLN A 567 46.80 -2.36 26.57
N LYS A 568 47.66 -1.37 26.30
CA LYS A 568 48.29 -0.52 27.33
C LYS A 568 47.26 0.24 28.16
N SER A 569 46.20 0.77 27.53
CA SER A 569 45.10 1.42 28.24
C SER A 569 44.33 0.43 29.11
N ARG A 570 44.08 -0.79 28.61
CA ARG A 570 43.46 -1.87 29.38
C ARG A 570 44.33 -2.30 30.56
N VAL A 571 45.64 -2.44 30.36
CA VAL A 571 46.61 -2.76 31.42
C VAL A 571 46.61 -1.67 32.48
N ARG A 572 46.71 -0.38 32.12
CA ARG A 572 46.59 0.72 33.11
C ARG A 572 45.28 0.67 33.88
N ARG A 573 44.16 0.36 33.21
CA ARG A 573 42.86 0.24 33.88
C ARG A 573 42.82 -0.95 34.85
N LEU A 574 43.46 -2.07 34.48
CA LEU A 574 43.61 -3.23 35.35
C LEU A 574 44.58 -2.97 36.51
N GLU A 575 45.67 -2.23 36.28
CA GLU A 575 46.60 -1.75 37.30
C GLU A 575 45.90 -0.81 38.28
N ASP A 576 45.09 0.14 37.79
CA ASP A 576 44.28 1.01 38.64
C ASP A 576 43.28 0.23 39.50
N ILE A 577 42.61 -0.77 38.92
CA ILE A 577 41.70 -1.65 39.67
C ILE A 577 42.48 -2.47 40.70
N LEU A 578 43.66 -2.98 40.36
CA LEU A 578 44.51 -3.75 41.26
C LEU A 578 45.09 -2.88 42.38
N HIS A 579 45.49 -1.64 42.10
CA HIS A 579 45.91 -0.68 43.12
C HIS A 579 44.74 -0.32 44.04
N ARG A 580 43.53 -0.09 43.50
CA ARG A 580 42.33 0.11 44.33
C ARG A 580 42.02 -1.12 45.18
N HIS A 581 42.10 -2.33 44.62
CA HIS A 581 41.84 -3.58 45.34
C HIS A 581 42.92 -3.86 46.41
N ALA A 582 44.20 -3.57 46.10
CA ALA A 582 45.32 -3.69 47.04
C ALA A 582 45.23 -2.66 48.18
N HIS A 583 44.68 -1.48 47.92
CA HIS A 583 44.38 -0.49 48.95
C HIS A 583 43.11 -0.82 49.76
N MET A 584 42.13 -1.53 49.18
CA MET A 584 40.93 -2.00 49.89
C MET A 584 41.18 -3.24 50.78
N ASN A 585 42.23 -4.03 50.52
CA ASN A 585 42.54 -5.26 51.25
C ASN A 585 43.71 -5.13 52.26
N ARG A 586 44.00 -3.92 52.76
CA ARG A 586 44.91 -3.74 53.90
C ARG A 586 44.12 -3.66 55.22
N PRO A 587 43.97 -4.74 56.00
CA PRO A 587 43.39 -4.66 57.32
C PRO A 587 44.36 -3.99 58.30
N THR A 588 43.82 -3.03 59.04
CA THR A 588 44.38 -2.45 60.27
C THR A 588 44.35 -3.50 61.38
N THR A 589 45.52 -3.76 61.99
CA THR A 589 45.73 -4.18 63.39
C THR A 589 45.06 -5.48 63.89
N GLY A 590 45.90 -6.45 64.30
CA GLY A 590 45.71 -7.16 65.57
C GLY A 590 45.14 -8.59 65.52
N ASP A 591 46.02 -9.53 65.92
CA ASP A 591 45.75 -10.64 66.85
C ASP A 591 45.23 -12.01 66.33
N SER A 592 46.06 -13.01 66.63
CA SER A 592 45.80 -14.39 67.10
C SER A 592 45.04 -15.46 66.28
N PHE A 593 45.77 -16.58 66.11
CA PHE A 593 45.38 -18.00 66.12
C PHE A 593 44.57 -18.65 64.96
N ARG A 594 45.09 -19.81 64.56
CA ARG A 594 44.67 -20.82 63.55
C ARG A 594 43.45 -21.69 64.04
N PRO A 595 43.04 -22.78 63.35
CA PRO A 595 42.64 -23.03 61.93
C PRO A 595 41.35 -23.92 61.77
N SER A 596 40.69 -23.94 60.59
CA SER A 596 39.93 -25.07 59.97
C SER A 596 39.05 -24.54 58.82
N ILE A 597 39.28 -24.88 57.55
CA ILE A 597 38.76 -26.04 56.77
C ILE A 597 37.22 -26.03 56.55
N GLU A 598 36.86 -26.12 55.26
CA GLU A 598 35.65 -26.66 54.60
C GLU A 598 34.64 -25.76 53.84
N LEU A 599 34.69 -25.94 52.51
CA LEU A 599 33.64 -26.25 51.53
C LEU A 599 32.48 -25.26 51.21
N VAL A 600 32.46 -24.91 49.91
CA VAL A 600 31.33 -25.01 48.96
C VAL A 600 30.37 -23.83 48.75
N SER A 601 30.30 -23.50 47.46
CA SER A 601 29.24 -22.92 46.62
C SER A 601 28.77 -21.48 46.78
N GLU A 602 28.63 -20.92 45.56
CA GLU A 602 27.67 -19.90 45.12
C GLU A 602 27.66 -18.58 45.88
N MET A 603 28.13 -17.53 45.20
CA MET A 603 27.24 -16.43 44.82
C MET A 603 27.98 -15.38 43.97
N VAL A 604 27.28 -14.92 42.94
CA VAL A 604 27.08 -13.49 42.62
C VAL A 604 28.35 -12.69 42.30
N SER A 605 28.51 -12.37 41.01
CA SER A 605 29.18 -11.14 40.60
C SER A 605 28.13 -10.08 40.23
N PRO A 606 28.20 -8.88 40.82
CA PRO A 606 27.35 -7.74 40.50
C PRO A 606 27.93 -6.99 39.29
N SER A 607 27.07 -6.42 38.45
CA SER A 607 27.48 -5.45 37.43
C SER A 607 26.27 -4.58 37.03
N PRO A 608 26.49 -3.35 36.53
CA PRO A 608 25.86 -2.15 37.05
C PRO A 608 24.92 -1.46 36.07
N SER A 609 24.34 -0.39 36.59
CA SER A 609 23.33 0.54 36.09
C SER A 609 23.66 1.26 34.77
N SER A 610 22.65 1.42 33.92
CA SER A 610 22.39 2.57 33.03
C SER A 610 20.94 2.47 32.46
N PRO A 611 20.35 3.51 31.86
CA PRO A 611 19.36 4.38 32.51
C PRO A 611 17.97 4.28 31.86
N ARG A 612 16.91 4.34 32.68
CA ARG A 612 15.52 4.47 32.18
C ARG A 612 15.10 5.94 32.19
N PRO A 613 14.39 6.43 31.15
CA PRO A 613 13.74 7.72 31.20
C PRO A 613 12.50 7.67 32.08
N SER A 614 12.26 8.81 32.72
CA SER A 614 11.23 9.15 33.69
C SER A 614 9.80 9.12 33.12
N GLU A 615 8.89 8.42 33.80
CA GLU A 615 7.45 8.58 33.67
C GLU A 615 6.88 9.17 34.97
N GLU A 616 6.24 10.32 34.85
CA GLU A 616 5.60 11.05 35.93
C GLU A 616 4.31 10.35 36.39
N LEU A 617 4.13 10.31 37.71
CA LEU A 617 2.89 9.96 38.37
C LEU A 617 1.78 10.97 38.05
N ILE A 618 0.59 10.48 37.71
CA ILE A 618 -0.66 11.03 38.26
C ILE A 618 -1.56 9.86 38.72
N ARG A 619 -1.75 9.77 40.04
CA ARG A 619 -2.85 9.07 40.71
C ARG A 619 -4.11 9.92 40.62
N GLN A 620 -5.28 9.31 40.44
CA GLN A 620 -6.46 9.59 41.27
C GLN A 620 -7.55 8.52 41.14
N THR A 621 -8.34 8.38 42.20
CA THR A 621 -9.23 7.27 42.57
C THR A 621 -10.71 7.71 42.64
N VAL A 622 -11.61 6.76 42.30
CA VAL A 622 -12.99 6.51 42.82
C VAL A 622 -14.15 7.47 42.44
N GLY A 623 -15.09 6.93 41.64
CA GLY A 623 -16.52 6.76 41.98
C GLY A 623 -17.48 7.96 41.87
N SER A 624 -18.40 7.93 40.89
CA SER A 624 -19.72 8.59 40.98
C SER A 624 -20.76 7.95 40.06
N ARG A 625 -22.02 7.94 40.51
CA ARG A 625 -23.19 7.20 39.98
C ARG A 625 -24.02 8.04 38.99
N ARG A 626 -24.44 7.41 37.86
CA ARG A 626 -25.58 7.68 36.92
C ARG A 626 -25.50 8.89 35.95
N PRO A 627 -26.25 8.92 34.80
CA PRO A 627 -27.13 7.91 34.19
C PRO A 627 -26.75 7.49 32.75
N SER A 628 -27.48 6.50 32.25
CA SER A 628 -27.32 5.75 31.00
C SER A 628 -27.72 6.53 29.73
N SER A 629 -26.74 7.03 28.98
CA SER A 629 -26.86 7.31 27.52
C SER A 629 -25.50 7.47 26.80
N SER A 630 -24.37 7.61 27.51
CA SER A 630 -23.03 7.72 26.90
C SER A 630 -22.34 6.37 26.64
N LEU A 631 -22.91 5.25 27.11
CA LEU A 631 -22.27 3.94 27.04
C LEU A 631 -22.06 3.46 25.59
N ALA A 632 -22.99 3.70 24.67
CA ALA A 632 -22.87 3.24 23.28
C ALA A 632 -21.75 3.95 22.48
N ALA A 633 -21.51 5.24 22.76
CA ALA A 633 -20.45 6.01 22.13
C ALA A 633 -19.06 5.68 22.69
N GLU A 634 -19.00 5.41 24.00
CA GLU A 634 -17.82 4.86 24.68
C GLU A 634 -17.53 3.42 24.22
N GLU A 635 -18.55 2.56 24.07
CA GLU A 635 -18.44 1.20 23.54
C GLU A 635 -17.87 1.19 22.12
N GLY A 636 -18.31 2.09 21.25
CA GLY A 636 -17.77 2.21 19.89
C GLY A 636 -16.30 2.63 19.86
N LYS A 637 -15.87 3.51 20.78
CA LYS A 637 -14.46 3.91 20.93
C LYS A 637 -13.62 2.78 21.54
N LEU A 638 -14.16 2.07 22.54
CA LEU A 638 -13.52 0.93 23.17
C LEU A 638 -13.38 -0.24 22.18
N ALA A 639 -14.40 -0.55 21.38
CA ALA A 639 -14.34 -1.59 20.35
C ALA A 639 -13.28 -1.27 19.28
N ARG A 640 -13.19 0.00 18.83
CA ARG A 640 -12.12 0.43 17.92
C ARG A 640 -10.72 0.35 18.57
N ARG A 641 -10.61 0.71 19.84
CA ARG A 641 -9.36 0.60 20.62
C ARG A 641 -8.95 -0.86 20.79
N VAL A 642 -9.90 -1.76 21.05
CA VAL A 642 -9.67 -3.20 21.16
C VAL A 642 -9.19 -3.78 19.84
N VAL A 643 -9.85 -3.47 18.71
CA VAL A 643 -9.41 -3.93 17.38
C VAL A 643 -8.01 -3.39 17.02
N ALA A 644 -7.72 -2.13 17.35
CA ALA A 644 -6.38 -1.56 17.14
C ALA A 644 -5.31 -2.25 18.00
N LEU A 645 -5.62 -2.50 19.28
CA LEU A 645 -4.72 -3.21 20.19
C LEU A 645 -4.54 -4.69 19.81
N GLU A 646 -5.58 -5.35 19.28
CA GLU A 646 -5.49 -6.71 18.75
C GLU A 646 -4.61 -6.76 17.50
N ALA A 647 -4.69 -5.75 16.63
CA ALA A 647 -3.81 -5.63 15.47
C ALA A 647 -2.35 -5.36 15.89
N GLU A 648 -2.12 -4.46 16.84
CA GLU A 648 -0.78 -4.20 17.40
C GLU A 648 -0.20 -5.44 18.10
N LEU A 649 -1.02 -6.19 18.83
CA LEU A 649 -0.61 -7.44 19.49
C LEU A 649 -0.25 -8.51 18.46
N HIS A 650 -1.00 -8.61 17.36
CA HIS A 650 -0.67 -9.52 16.26
C HIS A 650 0.64 -9.14 15.58
N ALA A 651 0.85 -7.85 15.30
CA ALA A 651 2.10 -7.34 14.73
C ALA A 651 3.30 -7.57 15.68
N ALA A 652 3.12 -7.37 16.98
CA ALA A 652 4.14 -7.64 17.99
C ALA A 652 4.48 -9.14 18.10
N LYS A 653 3.48 -10.02 18.01
CA LYS A 653 3.69 -11.48 17.97
C LYS A 653 4.45 -11.91 16.72
N GLU A 654 4.11 -11.35 15.56
CA GLU A 654 4.82 -11.64 14.31
C GLU A 654 6.28 -11.15 14.37
N HIS A 655 6.51 -9.95 14.90
CA HIS A 655 7.86 -9.42 15.11
C HIS A 655 8.66 -10.30 16.09
N ALA A 656 8.05 -10.74 17.20
CA ALA A 656 8.70 -11.63 18.17
C ALA A 656 9.05 -13.00 17.56
N SER A 657 8.13 -13.59 16.79
CA SER A 657 8.37 -14.85 16.06
C SER A 657 9.51 -14.71 15.04
N ASN A 658 9.59 -13.59 14.33
CA ASN A 658 10.69 -13.35 13.38
C ASN A 658 12.03 -13.19 14.11
N LEU A 659 12.04 -12.52 15.26
CA LEU A 659 13.24 -12.33 16.07
C LEU A 659 13.72 -13.66 16.71
N GLU A 660 12.80 -14.55 17.08
CA GLU A 660 13.09 -15.91 17.54
C GLU A 660 13.70 -16.76 16.43
N LYS A 661 13.12 -16.76 15.23
CA LYS A 661 13.69 -17.44 14.04
C LYS A 661 15.08 -16.93 13.69
N ASP A 662 15.29 -15.61 13.76
CA ASP A 662 16.60 -15.01 13.53
C ASP A 662 17.62 -15.45 14.59
N ALA A 663 17.21 -15.51 15.87
CA ALA A 663 18.07 -15.98 16.96
C ALA A 663 18.43 -17.46 16.81
N GLU A 664 17.49 -18.32 16.40
CA GLU A 664 17.75 -19.72 16.08
C GLU A 664 18.72 -19.88 14.89
N SER A 665 18.52 -19.09 13.83
CA SER A 665 19.42 -19.11 12.67
C SER A 665 20.86 -18.70 13.03
N ARG A 666 21.03 -17.75 13.97
CA ARG A 666 22.35 -17.34 14.48
C ARG A 666 22.98 -18.44 15.32
N LYS A 667 22.23 -19.06 16.24
CA LYS A 667 22.72 -20.21 17.01
C LYS A 667 23.16 -21.36 16.13
N GLN A 668 22.43 -21.62 15.03
CA GLN A 668 22.79 -22.67 14.10
C GLN A 668 24.08 -22.34 13.33
N LYS A 669 24.24 -21.09 12.86
CA LYS A 669 25.50 -20.62 12.26
C LYS A 669 26.68 -20.68 13.22
N ASP A 670 26.48 -20.34 14.49
CA ASP A 670 27.53 -20.41 15.51
C ASP A 670 27.92 -21.88 15.80
N ALA A 671 26.93 -22.78 15.85
CA ALA A 671 27.18 -24.21 16.03
C ALA A 671 27.91 -24.84 14.83
N ASP A 672 27.54 -24.45 13.61
CA ASP A 672 28.22 -24.90 12.39
C ASP A 672 29.65 -24.35 12.32
N GLY A 673 29.86 -23.07 12.69
CA GLY A 673 31.19 -22.48 12.80
C GLY A 673 32.07 -23.17 13.84
N GLN A 674 31.51 -23.57 14.99
CA GLN A 674 32.26 -24.32 16.00
C GLN A 674 32.65 -25.72 15.50
N ARG A 675 31.78 -26.40 14.74
CA ARG A 675 32.12 -27.69 14.10
C ARG A 675 33.25 -27.54 13.09
N GLU A 676 33.23 -26.50 12.26
CA GLU A 676 34.30 -26.23 11.30
C GLU A 676 35.64 -25.96 12.00
N ILE A 677 35.62 -25.26 13.14
CA ILE A 677 36.81 -25.06 13.98
C ILE A 677 37.31 -26.38 14.56
N ASP A 678 36.42 -27.22 15.10
CA ASP A 678 36.81 -28.50 15.69
C ASP A 678 37.36 -29.47 14.63
N GLU A 679 36.80 -29.47 13.41
CA GLU A 679 37.32 -30.20 12.25
C GLU A 679 38.71 -29.68 11.82
N ALA A 680 38.91 -28.36 11.78
CA ALA A 680 40.21 -27.76 11.49
C ALA A 680 41.27 -28.10 12.56
N VAL A 681 40.86 -28.19 13.83
CA VAL A 681 41.75 -28.61 14.93
C VAL A 681 42.08 -30.10 14.83
N SER A 682 41.10 -30.95 14.49
CA SER A 682 41.33 -32.38 14.29
C SER A 682 42.27 -32.65 13.12
N THR A 683 42.03 -32.02 11.97
CA THR A 683 42.90 -32.15 10.79
C THR A 683 44.31 -31.65 11.06
N LYS A 684 44.47 -30.54 11.80
CA LYS A 684 45.79 -30.09 12.25
C LYS A 684 46.47 -31.13 13.14
N LYS A 685 45.73 -31.76 14.06
CA LYS A 685 46.27 -32.80 14.94
C LYS A 685 46.74 -34.02 14.15
N ASP A 686 45.97 -34.47 13.17
CA ASP A 686 46.33 -35.60 12.31
C ASP A 686 47.58 -35.29 11.46
N ILE A 687 47.68 -34.06 10.92
CA ILE A 687 48.88 -33.62 10.19
C ILE A 687 50.10 -33.62 11.11
N MET A 688 49.99 -33.10 12.34
CA MET A 688 51.09 -33.13 13.31
C MET A 688 51.51 -34.55 13.65
N GLN A 689 50.56 -35.47 13.85
CA GLN A 689 50.88 -36.88 14.11
C GLN A 689 51.55 -37.56 12.92
N ASN A 690 51.13 -37.26 11.69
CA ASN A 690 51.80 -37.76 10.48
C ASN A 690 53.22 -37.21 10.35
N MET A 691 53.44 -35.93 10.65
CA MET A 691 54.80 -35.36 10.64
C MET A 691 55.69 -35.98 11.72
N GLU A 692 55.16 -36.24 12.92
CA GLU A 692 55.89 -36.94 13.97
C GLU A 692 56.21 -38.40 13.59
N ALA A 693 55.29 -39.09 12.90
CA ALA A 693 55.52 -40.44 12.39
C ALA A 693 56.65 -40.45 11.34
N GLN A 694 56.60 -39.52 10.37
CA GLN A 694 57.68 -39.37 9.39
C GLN A 694 59.01 -39.02 10.03
N GLN A 695 59.04 -38.14 11.04
CA GLN A 695 60.28 -37.83 11.76
C GLN A 695 60.85 -39.05 12.50
N ARG A 696 60.00 -39.92 13.06
CA ARG A 696 60.47 -41.19 13.64
C ARG A 696 61.00 -42.13 12.57
N GLU A 697 60.30 -42.32 11.46
CA GLU A 697 60.75 -43.16 10.35
C GLU A 697 62.11 -42.69 9.82
N PHE A 698 62.29 -41.39 9.58
CA PHE A 698 63.58 -40.85 9.16
C PHE A 698 64.68 -41.01 10.22
N ALA A 699 64.36 -40.89 11.50
CA ALA A 699 65.32 -41.11 12.58
C ALA A 699 65.73 -42.59 12.69
N ASP A 700 64.80 -43.51 12.46
CA ASP A 700 65.05 -44.95 12.46
C ASP A 700 65.81 -45.38 11.20
N GLU A 701 65.46 -44.88 10.01
CA GLU A 701 66.22 -45.06 8.77
C GLU A 701 67.66 -44.57 8.92
N ARG A 702 67.85 -43.40 9.54
CA ARG A 702 69.19 -42.86 9.80
C ARG A 702 69.99 -43.72 10.78
N ARG A 703 69.36 -44.31 11.80
CA ARG A 703 70.02 -45.27 12.69
C ARG A 703 70.39 -46.57 11.99
N VAL A 704 69.55 -47.06 11.08
CA VAL A 704 69.84 -48.25 10.26
C VAL A 704 71.02 -47.97 9.33
N LEU A 705 71.06 -46.80 8.68
CA LEU A 705 72.16 -46.38 7.83
C LEU A 705 73.48 -46.08 8.58
N GLU A 706 73.43 -45.86 9.89
CA GLU A 706 74.62 -45.70 10.75
C GLU A 706 75.12 -47.05 11.34
N GLN A 707 74.35 -48.15 11.19
CA GLN A 707 74.71 -49.49 11.65
C GLN A 707 75.19 -50.44 10.53
N ASP A 708 74.93 -50.10 9.26
CA ASP A 708 75.59 -50.64 8.07
C ASP A 708 76.88 -49.85 7.74
#